data_AF-A0A1S6XRN4-F1
#
_entry.id   AF-A0A1S6XRN4-F1
#
_cell.length_a   1.000
_cell.length_b   1.000
_cell.length_c   1.000
_cell.angle_alpha   90.00
_cell.angle_beta   90.00
_cell.angle_gamma   90.00
#
_symmetry.space_group_name_H-M   'P 1'
#
loop_
_entity.id
_entity.type
_entity.pdbx_description
1 polymer ?
#
loop_
_entity_poly.entity_id
_entity_poly.type
_entity_poly.pdbx_seq_one_letter_code
_entity_poly.pdbx_strand_id
1 'polypeptide(L)'
;MRKKSLLLCTVSGFFLCSYYSTSYAQNGGKQIRSASTVIADSSSHGQQLSRTQQVQRSVDNPYKQTINARNAIRVDGSSLSSPKTETIIGKDVSGFYALDATNATINGENIRVTGGQVGLLVSDGKINLKDSLVTVERGAGITFFSYKPRTYTEDNNVVKFFNTKLFVKSGMGILGPSANGTVFLKNSEIDADVLVKNRMRRGDNIGTLTLIADHSILKGGTRILKQNDIEILKRKNIEALKRNDIEISKRNDIEISKQKDLEISKQKDLDKAEARLIRERDMIAQINPDSANAYDALLRGQINLRNHHAFNFKKLNNGRHNNNYREYNPKVIHAFKAIEVGKAIKAIEEEKVRIAIAKAEAIKEAKKRAEKAREAAQARYRSDQRDAEGILKQKTVLHLNNGSKWILRVSKTETDDRDKMLGPVPKAFILSIAQRAHSDISVLHVDNSSIIFESPTEGHYQTLYVGAGNPETQKVYNAGSNAKLYLNTNGRKADCLFVNGDVSGSTTVHVNIQGNIPNIANLLFLTGSLPSNKRGISLIQVVGQATENSFKLAKGYMTVSGSPYKYTLNAYGPTSRNGLADINQRFFNVNSYNNAFWDFRLQNQYLPNSNVKALLPQMANYLVMPNALFAAGFTDIENQNALLTNIRPMPWEMKNDKKLFFLYLLMETKRLYHLTVLRLNTVMMLISAMLLYKQVLHWLHWKGKTLLHISGF
;
A
#
# COMPACT_ATOMS: atom_id res chain seq x y z
N MET A 1 60.47 -62.17 -0.52
CA MET A 1 60.45 -61.20 -1.65
C MET A 1 59.19 -60.35 -1.58
N ARG A 2 59.29 -59.12 -2.08
CA ARG A 2 58.49 -57.91 -1.78
C ARG A 2 56.98 -58.00 -2.03
N LYS A 3 56.20 -57.48 -1.06
CA LYS A 3 54.91 -56.81 -1.27
C LYS A 3 55.14 -55.46 -1.94
N LYS A 4 54.33 -55.14 -2.96
CA LYS A 4 53.95 -53.78 -3.35
C LYS A 4 52.48 -53.82 -3.79
N SER A 5 51.66 -53.00 -3.13
CA SER A 5 50.33 -52.64 -3.61
C SER A 5 50.46 -51.57 -4.70
N LEU A 6 49.51 -51.58 -5.63
CA LEU A 6 49.14 -50.38 -6.36
C LEU A 6 47.63 -50.39 -6.58
N LEU A 7 47.07 -49.23 -6.25
CA LEU A 7 45.69 -48.84 -6.09
C LEU A 7 45.12 -48.43 -7.45
N LEU A 8 43.87 -48.78 -7.78
CA LEU A 8 43.08 -48.06 -8.78
C LEU A 8 41.71 -47.72 -8.18
N CYS A 9 41.45 -46.41 -8.08
CA CYS A 9 40.38 -45.75 -7.35
C CYS A 9 38.97 -46.05 -7.87
N THR A 10 38.08 -46.37 -6.94
CA THR A 10 36.63 -46.12 -7.02
C THR A 10 36.35 -44.65 -6.66
N VAL A 11 35.67 -43.90 -7.53
CA VAL A 11 35.11 -42.59 -7.17
C VAL A 11 33.62 -42.76 -6.92
N SER A 12 33.28 -43.05 -5.66
CA SER A 12 31.95 -42.90 -5.08
C SER A 12 32.00 -41.73 -4.10
N GLY A 13 31.37 -40.61 -4.45
CA GLY A 13 31.30 -39.41 -3.61
C GLY A 13 29.87 -39.09 -3.20
N PHE A 14 29.44 -39.60 -2.05
CA PHE A 14 28.33 -39.07 -1.26
C PHE A 14 28.87 -37.92 -0.40
N PHE A 15 28.28 -36.73 -0.50
CA PHE A 15 28.49 -35.65 0.47
C PHE A 15 27.27 -35.57 1.40
N LEU A 16 27.42 -36.16 2.59
CA LEU A 16 26.62 -35.89 3.78
C LEU A 16 27.45 -34.93 4.64
N CYS A 17 27.03 -33.66 4.73
CA CYS A 17 27.51 -32.77 5.78
C CYS A 17 26.50 -32.76 6.91
N SER A 18 26.78 -33.54 7.95
CA SER A 18 26.19 -33.44 9.28
C SER A 18 26.95 -32.41 10.09
N TYR A 19 26.25 -31.40 10.61
CA TYR A 19 26.65 -30.69 11.82
C TYR A 19 25.55 -30.92 12.87
N TYR A 20 25.88 -31.71 13.89
CA TYR A 20 25.34 -31.56 15.26
C TYR A 20 25.84 -30.19 15.77
N SER A 21 25.18 -29.39 16.61
CA SER A 21 24.44 -29.58 17.88
C SER A 21 23.79 -28.20 18.16
N THR A 22 22.82 -27.91 19.03
CA THR A 22 22.33 -28.49 20.28
C THR A 22 20.89 -27.98 20.48
N SER A 23 19.99 -28.89 20.83
CA SER A 23 18.76 -28.55 21.55
C SER A 23 19.12 -28.23 23.01
N TYR A 24 18.54 -27.18 23.57
CA TYR A 24 18.30 -27.10 25.02
C TYR A 24 16.86 -26.63 25.22
N ALA A 25 16.11 -27.43 25.98
CA ALA A 25 14.78 -27.15 26.47
C ALA A 25 14.84 -27.16 28.00
N GLN A 26 14.22 -26.17 28.64
CA GLN A 26 13.75 -26.04 30.04
C GLN A 26 14.00 -24.61 30.56
N ASN A 27 13.18 -23.97 31.40
CA ASN A 27 11.82 -24.19 31.87
C ASN A 27 11.36 -22.86 32.54
N GLY A 28 10.04 -22.65 32.66
CA GLY A 28 9.37 -21.96 33.79
C GLY A 28 9.74 -20.52 34.20
N GLY A 29 8.83 -19.60 33.88
CA GLY A 29 8.18 -18.70 34.87
C GLY A 29 8.92 -17.44 35.36
N LYS A 30 8.38 -16.25 35.02
CA LYS A 30 7.77 -15.30 35.99
C LYS A 30 7.33 -14.01 35.29
N GLN A 31 6.10 -13.59 35.58
CA GLN A 31 5.68 -12.19 35.49
C GLN A 31 6.60 -11.33 36.37
N ILE A 32 7.11 -10.21 35.86
CA ILE A 32 7.48 -9.07 36.70
C ILE A 32 6.94 -7.78 36.05
N ARG A 33 6.22 -7.05 36.90
CA ARG A 33 5.65 -5.71 36.72
C ARG A 33 6.75 -4.64 36.84
N SER A 34 6.58 -3.58 36.07
CA SER A 34 6.90 -2.15 36.35
C SER A 34 8.30 -1.67 36.77
N ALA A 35 8.58 -0.46 36.24
CA ALA A 35 9.50 0.60 36.70
C ALA A 35 11.00 0.38 36.39
N SER A 36 11.82 1.38 36.03
CA SER A 36 11.79 2.79 36.41
C SER A 36 12.49 3.69 35.38
N THR A 37 12.04 4.93 35.34
CA THR A 37 12.72 6.11 34.82
C THR A 37 14.18 6.18 35.30
N VAL A 38 15.12 6.46 34.38
CA VAL A 38 16.42 7.01 34.71
C VAL A 38 16.47 8.43 34.17
N ILE A 39 16.51 9.37 35.11
CA ILE A 39 16.83 10.78 34.90
C ILE A 39 18.34 10.85 34.68
N ALA A 40 18.78 11.44 33.57
CA ALA A 40 20.12 11.97 33.45
C ALA A 40 19.99 13.48 33.23
N ASP A 41 20.35 14.20 34.30
CA ASP A 41 20.53 15.64 34.34
C ASP A 41 21.76 16.03 33.52
N SER A 42 21.64 17.05 32.68
CA SER A 42 22.76 17.93 32.35
C SER A 42 22.21 19.28 31.93
N SER A 43 22.03 20.13 32.92
CA SER A 43 21.91 21.58 32.78
C SER A 43 23.22 22.20 32.27
N SER A 44 23.14 23.17 31.36
CA SER A 44 23.78 24.48 31.57
C SER A 44 23.30 25.57 30.59
N HIS A 45 22.61 26.57 31.16
CA HIS A 45 22.66 28.03 30.93
C HIS A 45 22.13 28.60 29.58
N GLY A 46 21.20 29.56 29.54
CA GLY A 46 20.78 30.53 30.58
C GLY A 46 19.34 31.07 30.43
N GLN A 47 18.70 31.22 31.61
CA GLN A 47 18.07 32.43 32.19
C GLN A 47 17.53 33.54 31.23
N GLN A 48 16.39 34.22 31.44
CA GLN A 48 15.43 34.41 32.56
C GLN A 48 14.30 35.33 31.98
N LEU A 49 12.98 35.25 32.25
CA LEU A 49 12.19 35.77 33.40
C LEU A 49 10.69 35.57 33.02
N SER A 50 9.92 34.70 33.65
CA SER A 50 9.02 34.94 34.80
C SER A 50 7.84 35.90 34.59
N ARG A 51 6.63 35.35 34.50
CA ARG A 51 5.48 35.84 35.27
C ARG A 51 4.47 34.71 35.55
N THR A 52 4.26 34.49 36.85
CA THR A 52 3.36 33.55 37.51
C THR A 52 1.91 34.01 37.40
N GLN A 53 0.98 33.09 37.14
CA GLN A 53 -0.38 33.21 37.69
C GLN A 53 -1.00 31.83 37.95
N GLN A 54 -1.76 31.79 39.04
CA GLN A 54 -2.10 30.63 39.85
C GLN A 54 -3.18 29.70 39.28
N VAL A 55 -2.97 28.41 39.56
CA VAL A 55 -3.93 27.39 40.04
C VAL A 55 -5.41 27.55 39.71
N GLN A 56 -5.94 26.60 38.94
CA GLN A 56 -7.28 26.07 39.17
C GLN A 56 -7.26 24.54 38.97
N ARG A 57 -7.52 23.81 40.06
CA ARG A 57 -7.71 22.35 40.07
C ARG A 57 -8.89 22.01 39.16
N SER A 58 -8.64 21.25 38.09
CA SER A 58 -9.69 20.60 37.31
C SER A 58 -9.42 19.10 37.25
N VAL A 59 -10.32 18.37 37.90
CA VAL A 59 -10.67 16.95 37.80
C VAL A 59 -9.98 16.16 36.68
N ASP A 60 -9.39 15.03 37.09
CA ASP A 60 -8.66 14.06 36.30
C ASP A 60 -9.37 13.71 34.97
N ASN A 61 -8.73 14.10 33.87
CA ASN A 61 -9.03 13.64 32.53
C ASN A 61 -7.86 12.74 32.08
N PRO A 62 -8.06 11.44 31.82
CA PRO A 62 -6.99 10.50 31.47
C PRO A 62 -6.34 10.77 30.10
N TYR A 63 -6.68 11.87 29.42
CA TYR A 63 -6.04 12.35 28.19
C TYR A 63 -5.02 13.48 28.38
N LYS A 64 -4.67 13.86 29.62
CA LYS A 64 -3.65 14.87 29.92
C LYS A 64 -2.36 14.25 30.46
N GLN A 65 -1.74 13.34 29.70
CA GLN A 65 -0.33 12.99 29.88
C GLN A 65 0.26 12.53 28.53
N THR A 66 0.70 13.51 27.75
CA THR A 66 1.89 13.51 26.86
C THR A 66 1.78 14.71 25.92
N ILE A 67 2.22 15.89 26.37
CA ILE A 67 2.92 16.80 25.44
C ILE A 67 4.37 16.27 25.39
N ASN A 68 4.53 15.01 25.00
CA ASN A 68 5.83 14.40 24.76
C ASN A 68 6.16 14.73 23.31
N ALA A 69 7.33 15.34 23.10
CA ALA A 69 7.81 15.91 21.85
C ALA A 69 7.28 15.20 20.61
N ARG A 70 6.55 15.93 19.74
CA ARG A 70 6.07 15.42 18.44
C ARG A 70 7.20 14.71 17.69
N ASN A 71 8.42 15.25 17.79
CA ASN A 71 9.61 14.69 17.16
C ASN A 71 10.66 14.40 18.24
N ALA A 72 11.37 13.27 18.17
CA ALA A 72 12.47 13.00 19.10
C ALA A 72 13.71 13.83 18.76
N ILE A 73 14.13 13.81 17.49
CA ILE A 73 15.20 14.67 16.96
C ILE A 73 14.68 15.36 15.72
N ARG A 74 14.60 16.69 15.76
CA ARG A 74 14.27 17.54 14.62
C ARG A 74 15.46 18.43 14.30
N VAL A 75 15.92 18.36 13.05
CA VAL A 75 16.95 19.25 12.52
C VAL A 75 16.32 20.06 11.39
N ASP A 76 16.21 21.36 11.63
CA ASP A 76 15.57 22.29 10.71
C ASP A 76 16.62 23.29 10.20
N GLY A 77 16.93 23.20 8.91
CA GLY A 77 17.86 24.09 8.20
C GLY A 77 17.15 25.13 7.34
N SER A 78 15.83 25.28 7.45
CA SER A 78 15.05 26.17 6.56
C SER A 78 15.36 27.66 6.74
N SER A 79 15.81 28.08 7.91
CA SER A 79 16.11 29.47 8.25
C SER A 79 17.58 29.85 8.06
N LEU A 80 18.40 28.94 7.52
CA LEU A 80 19.84 29.09 7.38
C LEU A 80 20.25 29.24 5.92
N SER A 81 21.31 30.00 5.67
CA SER A 81 21.94 30.15 4.35
C SER A 81 22.63 28.88 3.86
N SER A 82 22.82 27.88 4.72
CA SER A 82 23.40 26.57 4.39
C SER A 82 22.70 25.43 5.14
N PRO A 83 22.66 24.20 4.58
CA PRO A 83 21.98 23.07 5.21
C PRO A 83 22.65 22.68 6.54
N LYS A 84 21.85 22.61 7.62
CA LYS A 84 22.33 22.15 8.93
C LYS A 84 22.65 20.65 8.90
N THR A 85 23.73 20.23 9.55
CA THR A 85 24.09 18.82 9.70
C THR A 85 24.15 18.44 11.17
N GLU A 86 23.56 17.30 11.53
CA GLU A 86 23.59 16.72 12.87
C GLU A 86 24.12 15.28 12.78
N THR A 87 24.94 14.87 13.76
CA THR A 87 25.48 13.50 13.82
C THR A 87 25.13 12.84 15.15
N ILE A 88 24.63 11.61 15.10
CA ILE A 88 24.15 10.84 16.24
C ILE A 88 24.88 9.50 16.24
N ILE A 89 25.48 9.12 17.36
CA ILE A 89 26.24 7.87 17.49
C ILE A 89 25.81 7.15 18.76
N GLY A 90 25.51 5.84 18.67
CA GLY A 90 25.35 4.97 19.84
C GLY A 90 24.14 5.27 20.75
N LYS A 91 23.12 5.97 20.24
CA LYS A 91 21.96 6.41 21.01
C LYS A 91 20.67 5.71 20.59
N ASP A 92 19.78 5.53 21.56
CA ASP A 92 18.39 5.16 21.33
C ASP A 92 17.54 6.43 21.16
N VAL A 93 16.77 6.50 20.07
CA VAL A 93 15.94 7.63 19.69
C VAL A 93 14.50 7.17 19.57
N SER A 94 13.59 7.73 20.35
CA SER A 94 12.18 7.35 20.32
C SER A 94 11.26 8.56 20.33
N GLY A 95 10.35 8.64 19.37
CA GLY A 95 9.40 9.75 19.23
C GLY A 95 8.24 9.40 18.32
N PHE A 96 7.21 10.24 18.30
CA PHE A 96 6.06 10.04 17.42
C PHE A 96 6.49 10.14 15.94
N TYR A 97 7.27 11.17 15.61
CA TYR A 97 8.24 11.18 14.52
C TYR A 97 9.64 11.00 15.11
N ALA A 98 10.39 9.95 14.77
CA ALA A 98 11.66 9.70 15.46
C ALA A 98 12.79 10.63 14.96
N LEU A 99 13.09 10.62 13.66
CA LEU A 99 14.05 11.53 13.03
C LEU A 99 13.34 12.43 12.01
N ASP A 100 13.48 13.75 12.13
CA ASP A 100 12.93 14.74 11.20
C ASP A 100 14.05 15.64 10.66
N ALA A 101 14.34 15.51 9.37
CA ALA A 101 15.28 16.35 8.64
C ALA A 101 14.52 17.28 7.68
N THR A 102 14.48 18.58 8.00
CA THR A 102 13.88 19.62 7.15
C THR A 102 14.99 20.54 6.62
N ASN A 103 15.23 20.53 5.30
CA ASN A 103 16.37 21.23 4.67
C ASN A 103 17.71 21.01 5.40
N ALA A 104 17.93 19.79 5.89
CA ALA A 104 19.03 19.44 6.79
C ALA A 104 19.53 18.03 6.52
N THR A 105 20.71 17.69 7.05
CA THR A 105 21.29 16.35 7.02
C THR A 105 21.38 15.77 8.42
N ILE A 106 20.91 14.53 8.60
CA ILE A 106 21.12 13.74 9.81
C ILE A 106 21.99 12.53 9.46
N ASN A 107 23.11 12.36 10.15
CA ASN A 107 23.95 11.17 10.06
C ASN A 107 23.80 10.37 11.36
N GLY A 108 23.43 9.09 11.26
CA GLY A 108 23.29 8.18 12.39
C GLY A 108 24.21 6.98 12.24
N GLU A 109 24.93 6.61 13.30
CA GLU A 109 25.76 5.40 13.34
C GLU A 109 25.51 4.60 14.62
N ASN A 110 25.26 3.29 14.48
CA ASN A 110 24.99 2.40 15.61
C ASN A 110 23.86 2.92 16.53
N ILE A 111 22.77 3.41 15.93
CA ILE A 111 21.61 3.94 16.66
C ILE A 111 20.41 3.00 16.55
N ARG A 112 19.52 3.03 17.56
CA ARG A 112 18.20 2.39 17.49
C ARG A 112 17.13 3.48 17.47
N VAL A 113 16.30 3.45 16.43
CA VAL A 113 15.28 4.46 16.17
C VAL A 113 13.90 3.82 16.27
N THR A 114 13.09 4.26 17.23
CA THR A 114 11.72 3.78 17.42
C THR A 114 10.73 4.88 17.05
N GLY A 115 10.04 4.71 15.92
CA GLY A 115 8.99 5.61 15.47
C GLY A 115 7.63 5.19 16.00
N GLY A 116 6.94 6.09 16.69
CA GLY A 116 5.57 5.88 17.15
C GLY A 116 4.56 5.85 16.01
N GLN A 117 4.71 6.75 15.02
CA GLN A 117 3.96 6.74 13.77
C GLN A 117 4.88 6.80 12.54
N VAL A 118 5.96 7.58 12.62
CA VAL A 118 6.92 7.71 11.54
C VAL A 118 8.34 7.51 12.06
N GLY A 119 9.10 6.62 11.42
CA GLY A 119 10.52 6.44 11.71
C GLY A 119 11.32 7.65 11.24
N LEU A 120 11.33 7.87 9.93
CA LEU A 120 12.13 8.87 9.24
C LEU A 120 11.24 9.83 8.44
N LEU A 121 11.26 11.10 8.82
CA LEU A 121 10.59 12.19 8.12
C LEU A 121 11.64 13.04 7.40
N VAL A 122 11.50 13.18 6.08
CA VAL A 122 12.46 13.93 5.27
C VAL A 122 11.71 14.96 4.44
N SER A 123 12.09 16.23 4.60
CA SER A 123 11.51 17.37 3.89
C SER A 123 12.61 18.23 3.27
N ASP A 124 12.92 17.99 2.00
CA ASP A 124 14.10 18.53 1.30
C ASP A 124 15.45 18.25 2.01
N GLY A 125 15.52 17.16 2.77
CA GLY A 125 16.64 16.82 3.62
C GLY A 125 17.32 15.50 3.26
N LYS A 126 18.32 15.12 4.07
CA LYS A 126 19.05 13.87 3.93
C LYS A 126 19.12 13.15 5.27
N ILE A 127 18.86 11.84 5.28
CA ILE A 127 19.08 11.00 6.46
C ILE A 127 19.97 9.82 6.05
N ASN A 128 21.16 9.73 6.62
CA ASN A 128 22.12 8.65 6.36
C ASN A 128 22.27 7.83 7.64
N LEU A 129 21.96 6.53 7.58
CA LEU A 129 22.11 5.61 8.69
C LEU A 129 23.11 4.51 8.36
N LYS A 130 23.98 4.21 9.32
CA LYS A 130 24.97 3.14 9.26
C LYS A 130 24.86 2.25 10.49
N ASP A 131 24.94 0.93 10.30
CA ASP A 131 24.94 -0.07 11.39
C ASP A 131 23.76 0.12 12.38
N SER A 132 22.60 0.55 11.87
CA SER A 132 21.49 1.02 12.70
C SER A 132 20.23 0.17 12.54
N LEU A 133 19.28 0.36 13.45
CA LEU A 133 17.98 -0.29 13.43
C LEU A 133 16.86 0.75 13.56
N VAL A 134 15.91 0.74 12.62
CA VAL A 134 14.68 1.55 12.69
C VAL A 134 13.49 0.60 12.85
N THR A 135 12.69 0.83 13.89
CA THR A 135 11.48 0.05 14.18
C THR A 135 10.25 0.95 14.24
N VAL A 136 9.19 0.56 13.55
CA VAL A 136 7.88 1.20 13.64
C VAL A 136 6.82 0.12 13.84
N GLU A 137 6.15 0.12 14.99
CA GLU A 137 5.11 -0.89 15.26
C GLU A 137 3.92 -0.71 14.31
N ARG A 138 3.45 0.53 14.15
CA ARG A 138 2.37 0.87 13.22
C ARG A 138 2.55 2.26 12.64
N GLY A 139 2.47 2.37 11.31
CA GLY A 139 2.61 3.66 10.62
C GLY A 139 3.52 3.55 9.40
N ALA A 140 4.45 4.49 9.24
CA ALA A 140 5.36 4.56 8.11
C ALA A 140 6.83 4.51 8.57
N GLY A 141 7.65 3.72 7.89
CA GLY A 141 9.10 3.72 8.13
C GLY A 141 9.75 5.01 7.65
N ILE A 142 9.51 5.37 6.39
CA ILE A 142 10.04 6.56 5.72
C ILE A 142 8.88 7.36 5.13
N THR A 143 8.93 8.68 5.22
CA THR A 143 7.99 9.58 4.53
C THR A 143 8.72 10.80 3.97
N PHE A 144 8.37 11.16 2.74
CA PHE A 144 8.93 12.30 2.02
C PHE A 144 7.92 13.44 1.89
N PHE A 145 8.36 14.67 2.11
CA PHE A 145 7.60 15.89 1.83
C PHE A 145 8.47 16.89 1.07
N SER A 146 7.81 17.83 0.38
CA SER A 146 8.46 19.03 -0.14
C SER A 146 8.13 20.18 0.80
N TYR A 147 9.15 20.90 1.26
CA TYR A 147 9.06 22.10 2.09
C TYR A 147 9.04 23.38 1.23
N LYS A 148 9.37 23.29 -0.07
CA LYS A 148 9.64 24.47 -0.90
C LYS A 148 8.37 25.24 -1.31
N PRO A 149 8.39 26.59 -1.32
CA PRO A 149 7.38 27.39 -2.00
C PRO A 149 7.57 27.31 -3.53
N ARG A 150 6.86 26.41 -4.23
CA ARG A 150 6.53 26.33 -5.68
C ARG A 150 7.58 26.74 -6.77
N THR A 151 8.83 27.09 -6.50
CA THR A 151 9.76 27.71 -7.50
C THR A 151 11.13 27.03 -7.68
N TYR A 152 11.43 25.93 -6.99
CA TYR A 152 12.67 25.16 -7.22
C TYR A 152 12.39 23.88 -8.01
N THR A 153 13.34 23.50 -8.87
CA THR A 153 13.12 22.49 -9.91
C THR A 153 13.38 21.04 -9.49
N GLU A 154 14.08 20.77 -8.39
CA GLU A 154 14.35 19.39 -7.91
C GLU A 154 14.31 19.31 -6.36
N ASP A 155 13.60 18.31 -5.80
CA ASP A 155 13.58 18.02 -4.36
C ASP A 155 14.86 17.23 -3.97
N ASN A 156 15.44 17.51 -2.80
CA ASN A 156 16.69 16.91 -2.34
C ASN A 156 16.52 15.77 -1.33
N ASN A 157 15.32 15.18 -1.26
CA ASN A 157 14.99 14.14 -0.30
C ASN A 157 15.80 12.85 -0.53
N VAL A 158 16.70 12.52 0.40
CA VAL A 158 17.52 11.31 0.30
C VAL A 158 17.55 10.55 1.63
N VAL A 159 17.35 9.24 1.58
CA VAL A 159 17.65 8.33 2.68
C VAL A 159 18.70 7.33 2.23
N LYS A 160 19.77 7.13 3.02
CA LYS A 160 20.80 6.13 2.74
C LYS A 160 20.96 5.19 3.92
N PHE A 161 20.87 3.89 3.68
CA PHE A 161 21.13 2.84 4.65
C PHE A 161 22.38 2.04 4.25
N PHE A 162 23.30 1.92 5.19
CA PHE A 162 24.48 1.06 5.11
C PHE A 162 24.45 0.08 6.26
N ASN A 163 24.37 -1.22 5.97
CA ASN A 163 24.21 -2.26 7.00
C ASN A 163 23.13 -1.92 8.04
N THR A 164 21.99 -1.40 7.58
CA THR A 164 20.92 -0.87 8.43
C THR A 164 19.61 -1.57 8.12
N LYS A 165 18.79 -1.78 9.14
CA LYS A 165 17.49 -2.44 9.00
C LYS A 165 16.35 -1.49 9.35
N LEU A 166 15.30 -1.52 8.54
CA LEU A 166 14.01 -0.90 8.82
C LEU A 166 12.95 -2.00 8.93
N PHE A 167 12.34 -2.12 10.11
CA PHE A 167 11.26 -3.05 10.38
C PHE A 167 9.96 -2.28 10.68
N VAL A 168 8.94 -2.50 9.84
CA VAL A 168 7.60 -1.93 10.02
C VAL A 168 6.59 -3.06 10.17
N LYS A 169 6.19 -3.34 11.40
CA LYS A 169 5.38 -4.53 11.73
C LYS A 169 3.99 -4.50 11.11
N SER A 170 3.28 -3.38 11.24
CA SER A 170 1.95 -3.17 10.66
C SER A 170 1.87 -1.81 9.98
N GLY A 171 2.28 -1.75 8.72
CA GLY A 171 2.22 -0.50 7.98
C GLY A 171 3.09 -0.47 6.75
N MET A 172 3.59 0.71 6.44
CA MET A 172 4.26 1.01 5.18
C MET A 172 5.76 1.20 5.42
N GLY A 173 6.61 0.51 4.66
CA GLY A 173 8.05 0.76 4.68
C GLY A 173 8.33 2.20 4.24
N ILE A 174 7.73 2.60 3.12
CA ILE A 174 7.79 3.94 2.55
C ILE A 174 6.37 4.42 2.25
N LEU A 175 5.99 5.57 2.79
CA LEU A 175 4.76 6.29 2.46
C LEU A 175 5.09 7.42 1.49
N GLY A 176 4.52 7.37 0.29
CA GLY A 176 4.79 8.32 -0.79
C GLY A 176 5.24 7.62 -2.09
N PRO A 177 5.50 8.39 -3.16
CA PRO A 177 6.00 9.76 -3.08
C PRO A 177 4.90 10.84 -3.00
N SER A 178 5.00 11.71 -2.00
CA SER A 178 4.36 13.05 -1.98
C SER A 178 5.31 14.17 -2.43
N ALA A 179 6.57 13.82 -2.70
CA ALA A 179 7.64 14.63 -3.24
C ALA A 179 8.64 13.67 -3.91
N ASN A 180 9.54 14.18 -4.75
CA ASN A 180 10.64 13.36 -5.25
C ASN A 180 11.50 12.87 -4.08
N GLY A 181 11.93 11.62 -4.09
CA GLY A 181 12.72 11.03 -3.02
C GLY A 181 13.53 9.84 -3.49
N THR A 182 14.77 9.74 -3.00
CA THR A 182 15.66 8.61 -3.28
C THR A 182 15.97 7.85 -1.99
N VAL A 183 15.79 6.54 -2.01
CA VAL A 183 16.21 5.63 -0.94
C VAL A 183 17.30 4.72 -1.48
N PHE A 184 18.50 4.79 -0.89
CA PHE A 184 19.63 3.95 -1.23
C PHE A 184 19.90 2.95 -0.11
N LEU A 185 20.00 1.67 -0.45
CA LEU A 185 20.25 0.58 0.48
C LEU A 185 21.50 -0.17 0.05
N LYS A 186 22.46 -0.33 0.96
CA LYS A 186 23.63 -1.19 0.77
C LYS A 186 23.77 -2.15 1.95
N ASN A 187 23.81 -3.45 1.67
CA ASN A 187 23.82 -4.50 2.70
C ASN A 187 22.70 -4.33 3.74
N SER A 188 21.55 -3.81 3.33
CA SER A 188 20.51 -3.31 4.22
C SER A 188 19.19 -4.04 4.00
N GLU A 189 18.23 -3.86 4.92
CA GLU A 189 16.94 -4.55 4.87
C GLU A 189 15.78 -3.59 5.14
N ILE A 190 14.74 -3.65 4.32
CA ILE A 190 13.42 -3.09 4.65
C ILE A 190 12.43 -4.27 4.71
N ASP A 191 11.90 -4.52 5.90
CA ASP A 191 10.84 -5.50 6.14
C ASP A 191 9.57 -4.79 6.60
N ALA A 192 8.59 -4.70 5.70
CA ALA A 192 7.33 -4.01 5.96
C ALA A 192 6.14 -4.84 5.48
N ASP A 193 4.98 -4.63 6.12
CA ASP A 193 3.73 -5.26 5.69
C ASP A 193 3.35 -4.83 4.25
N VAL A 194 3.48 -3.53 3.97
CA VAL A 194 3.46 -2.97 2.62
C VAL A 194 4.79 -2.24 2.41
N LEU A 195 5.56 -2.56 1.37
CA LEU A 195 6.88 -1.97 1.12
C LEU A 195 6.76 -0.49 0.75
N VAL A 196 5.94 -0.17 -0.25
CA VAL A 196 5.65 1.21 -0.69
C VAL A 196 4.15 1.38 -0.82
N LYS A 197 3.59 2.45 -0.27
CA LYS A 197 2.20 2.82 -0.51
C LYS A 197 2.07 4.30 -0.79
N ASN A 198 1.50 4.62 -1.93
CA ASN A 198 1.13 5.98 -2.29
C ASN A 198 -0.27 6.26 -1.74
N ARG A 199 -0.44 7.42 -1.10
CA ARG A 199 -1.76 7.94 -0.72
C ARG A 199 -1.99 9.26 -1.43
N MET A 200 -3.23 9.51 -1.86
CA MET A 200 -3.62 10.77 -2.50
C MET A 200 -3.47 11.91 -1.51
N ARG A 201 -2.76 12.98 -1.89
CA ARG A 201 -2.77 14.26 -1.18
C ARG A 201 -3.45 15.32 -2.04
N ARG A 202 -4.20 16.23 -1.41
CA ARG A 202 -4.81 17.39 -2.09
C ARG A 202 -3.67 18.35 -2.46
N GLY A 203 -3.51 18.67 -3.74
CA GLY A 203 -2.58 19.70 -4.22
C GLY A 203 -1.36 19.18 -4.99
N ASP A 204 -0.74 18.06 -4.61
CA ASP A 204 0.53 17.63 -5.21
C ASP A 204 0.69 16.09 -5.18
N ASN A 205 0.32 15.42 -6.28
CA ASN A 205 0.67 14.01 -6.54
C ASN A 205 1.73 13.93 -7.65
N ILE A 206 2.78 14.75 -7.52
CA ILE A 206 3.85 14.94 -8.51
C ILE A 206 5.16 14.55 -7.82
N GLY A 207 5.45 13.26 -7.76
CA GLY A 207 6.64 12.77 -7.08
C GLY A 207 7.15 11.47 -7.67
N THR A 208 8.46 11.39 -7.81
CA THR A 208 9.21 10.19 -8.20
C THR A 208 9.88 9.61 -6.97
N LEU A 209 9.55 8.37 -6.63
CA LEU A 209 10.30 7.59 -5.66
C LEU A 209 11.29 6.69 -6.41
N THR A 210 12.57 6.83 -6.11
CA THR A 210 13.61 5.93 -6.61
C THR A 210 14.17 5.13 -5.45
N LEU A 211 13.95 3.81 -5.46
CA LEU A 211 14.48 2.87 -4.48
C LEU A 211 15.61 2.07 -5.12
N ILE A 212 16.82 2.17 -4.57
CA ILE A 212 18.02 1.50 -5.08
C ILE A 212 18.51 0.53 -4.01
N ALA A 213 18.45 -0.76 -4.31
CA ALA A 213 18.93 -1.84 -3.46
C ALA A 213 20.21 -2.44 -4.03
N ASP A 214 21.29 -2.40 -3.25
CA ASP A 214 22.59 -3.00 -3.53
C ASP A 214 22.89 -4.04 -2.46
N HIS A 215 22.98 -5.32 -2.85
CA HIS A 215 23.11 -6.45 -1.94
C HIS A 215 22.15 -6.39 -0.73
N SER A 216 20.89 -6.01 -0.98
CA SER A 216 19.92 -5.66 0.05
C SER A 216 18.62 -6.46 -0.07
N ILE A 217 17.84 -6.51 1.00
CA ILE A 217 16.58 -7.27 1.07
C ILE A 217 15.41 -6.30 1.24
N LEU A 218 14.39 -6.46 0.40
CA LEU A 218 13.14 -5.72 0.47
C LEU A 218 12.00 -6.73 0.65
N LYS A 219 11.10 -6.51 1.60
CA LYS A 219 9.91 -7.35 1.81
C LYS A 219 8.64 -6.52 1.85
N GLY A 220 7.60 -7.05 1.23
CA GLY A 220 6.28 -6.42 1.12
C GLY A 220 5.93 -6.02 -0.32
N GLY A 221 4.63 -5.83 -0.57
CA GLY A 221 4.10 -5.38 -1.85
C GLY A 221 4.13 -3.86 -2.02
N THR A 222 3.82 -3.37 -3.22
CA THR A 222 3.77 -1.93 -3.54
C THR A 222 2.38 -1.49 -3.98
N ARG A 223 1.98 -0.25 -3.68
CA ARG A 223 0.69 0.34 -4.10
C ARG A 223 0.95 1.69 -4.75
N ILE A 224 0.70 1.75 -6.06
CA ILE A 224 0.70 3.01 -6.81
C ILE A 224 -0.75 3.36 -7.10
N LEU A 225 -1.09 4.64 -6.92
CA LEU A 225 -2.42 5.15 -7.22
C LEU A 225 -2.73 5.01 -8.71
N LYS A 226 -3.90 4.46 -9.05
CA LYS A 226 -4.36 4.36 -10.44
C LYS A 226 -5.20 5.58 -10.79
N GLN A 227 -5.23 5.95 -12.07
CA GLN A 227 -6.02 7.10 -12.55
C GLN A 227 -7.52 6.98 -12.17
N ASN A 228 -8.07 5.78 -12.20
CA ASN A 228 -9.47 5.53 -11.81
C ASN A 228 -9.72 5.77 -10.31
N ASP A 229 -8.74 5.47 -9.45
CA ASP A 229 -8.85 5.76 -8.01
C ASP A 229 -8.92 7.27 -7.78
N ILE A 230 -8.18 8.04 -8.58
CA ILE A 230 -8.25 9.51 -8.59
C ILE A 230 -9.62 9.99 -9.04
N GLU A 231 -10.19 9.44 -10.11
CA GLU A 231 -11.52 9.85 -10.60
C GLU A 231 -12.62 9.56 -9.58
N ILE A 232 -12.58 8.40 -8.94
CA ILE A 232 -13.51 8.04 -7.84
C ILE A 232 -13.33 9.01 -6.67
N LEU A 233 -12.09 9.35 -6.31
CA LEU A 233 -11.79 10.29 -5.23
C LEU A 233 -12.12 11.75 -5.59
N LYS A 234 -11.99 12.15 -6.86
CA LYS A 234 -12.46 13.45 -7.39
C LYS A 234 -13.96 13.59 -7.15
N ARG A 235 -14.74 12.57 -7.49
CA ARG A 235 -16.19 12.55 -7.22
C ARG A 235 -16.50 12.67 -5.73
N LYS A 236 -15.83 11.89 -4.88
CA LYS A 236 -16.01 11.96 -3.41
C LYS A 236 -15.66 13.33 -2.82
N ASN A 237 -14.58 13.97 -3.28
CA ASN A 237 -14.20 15.32 -2.83
C ASN A 237 -15.23 16.37 -3.27
N ILE A 238 -15.74 16.29 -4.49
CA ILE A 238 -16.81 17.17 -4.99
C ILE A 238 -18.06 17.02 -4.12
N GLU A 239 -18.44 15.79 -3.76
CA GLU A 239 -19.59 15.54 -2.88
C GLU A 239 -19.38 16.07 -1.45
N ALA A 240 -18.19 15.89 -0.87
CA ALA A 240 -17.87 16.41 0.46
C ALA A 240 -17.90 17.94 0.50
N LEU A 241 -17.42 18.61 -0.56
CA LEU A 241 -17.44 20.06 -0.68
C LEU A 241 -18.87 20.60 -0.82
N LYS A 242 -19.72 19.97 -1.64
CA LYS A 242 -21.15 20.32 -1.73
C LYS A 242 -21.87 20.26 -0.39
N ARG A 243 -21.55 19.28 0.46
CA ARG A 243 -22.12 19.17 1.81
C ARG A 243 -21.69 20.33 2.71
N ASN A 244 -20.43 20.73 2.67
CA ASN A 244 -19.93 21.87 3.46
C ASN A 244 -20.57 23.20 3.03
N ASP A 245 -20.76 23.44 1.72
CA ASP A 245 -21.42 24.64 1.22
C ASP A 245 -22.88 24.74 1.71
N ILE A 246 -23.59 23.60 1.73
CA ILE A 246 -24.95 23.51 2.30
C ILE A 246 -24.94 23.78 3.81
N GLU A 247 -23.95 23.26 4.54
CA GLU A 247 -23.86 23.47 5.99
C GLU A 247 -23.52 24.92 6.36
N ILE A 248 -22.64 25.57 5.59
CA ILE A 248 -22.31 27.00 5.73
C ILE A 248 -23.53 27.86 5.42
N SER A 249 -24.28 27.56 4.35
CA SER A 249 -25.53 28.28 4.03
C SER A 249 -26.53 28.18 5.18
N LYS A 250 -26.76 26.97 5.71
CA LYS A 250 -27.67 26.75 6.84
C LYS A 250 -27.26 27.50 8.11
N ARG A 251 -25.96 27.54 8.43
CA ARG A 251 -25.46 28.29 9.60
C ARG A 251 -25.69 29.79 9.46
N ASN A 252 -25.43 30.34 8.29
CA ASN A 252 -25.66 31.77 8.02
C ASN A 252 -27.16 32.12 8.10
N ASP A 253 -28.05 31.25 7.60
CA ASP A 253 -29.51 31.45 7.68
C ASP A 253 -30.00 31.43 9.15
N ILE A 254 -29.43 30.56 9.99
CA ILE A 254 -29.73 30.49 11.43
C ILE A 254 -29.26 31.73 12.17
N GLU A 255 -28.07 32.25 11.85
CA GLU A 255 -27.52 33.45 12.49
C GLU A 255 -28.34 34.70 12.13
N ILE A 256 -28.77 34.81 10.88
CA ILE A 256 -29.71 35.86 10.41
C ILE A 256 -31.06 35.75 11.13
N SER A 257 -31.58 34.54 11.34
CA SER A 257 -32.84 34.32 12.08
C SER A 257 -32.74 34.73 13.55
N LYS A 258 -31.66 34.35 14.24
CA LYS A 258 -31.46 34.72 15.66
C LYS A 258 -31.37 36.23 15.87
N GLN A 259 -30.72 36.93 14.94
CA GLN A 259 -30.59 38.38 15.01
C GLN A 259 -31.95 39.07 14.75
N LYS A 260 -32.76 38.52 13.85
CA LYS A 260 -34.15 38.95 13.61
C LYS A 260 -35.03 38.77 14.84
N ASP A 261 -34.92 37.65 15.56
CA ASP A 261 -35.73 37.35 16.74
C ASP A 261 -35.40 38.28 17.93
N LEU A 262 -34.12 38.61 18.13
CA LEU A 262 -33.69 39.55 19.18
C LEU A 262 -34.23 40.97 18.96
N GLU A 263 -34.24 41.43 17.70
CA GLU A 263 -34.78 42.75 17.35
C GLU A 263 -36.32 42.79 17.44
N ILE A 264 -37.01 41.68 17.11
CA ILE A 264 -38.46 41.57 17.30
C ILE A 264 -38.83 41.68 18.79
N SER A 265 -38.03 41.07 19.69
CA SER A 265 -38.25 41.19 21.14
C SER A 265 -38.14 42.63 21.62
N LYS A 266 -37.10 43.37 21.19
CA LYS A 266 -36.91 44.79 21.57
C LYS A 266 -38.06 45.67 21.09
N GLN A 267 -38.55 45.44 19.87
CA GLN A 267 -39.68 46.17 19.31
C GLN A 267 -40.96 45.93 20.13
N LYS A 268 -41.22 44.67 20.53
CA LYS A 268 -42.40 44.29 21.32
C LYS A 268 -42.44 44.97 22.70
N ASP A 269 -41.29 45.13 23.35
CA ASP A 269 -41.20 45.82 24.65
C ASP A 269 -41.47 47.32 24.53
N LEU A 270 -40.98 47.95 23.45
CA LEU A 270 -41.26 49.35 23.11
C LEU A 270 -42.74 49.58 22.78
N ASP A 271 -43.37 48.70 21.99
CA ASP A 271 -44.80 48.76 21.68
C ASP A 271 -45.66 48.64 22.95
N LYS A 272 -45.25 47.78 23.90
CA LYS A 272 -45.92 47.64 25.20
C LYS A 272 -45.78 48.89 26.08
N ALA A 273 -44.61 49.53 26.07
CA ALA A 273 -44.35 50.77 26.80
C ALA A 273 -45.17 51.94 26.23
N GLU A 274 -45.22 52.07 24.91
CA GLU A 274 -46.03 53.06 24.20
C GLU A 274 -47.53 52.88 24.51
N ALA A 275 -48.05 51.65 24.42
CA ALA A 275 -49.45 51.37 24.76
C ALA A 275 -49.80 51.66 26.23
N ARG A 276 -48.82 51.64 27.15
CA ARG A 276 -49.01 52.05 28.55
C ARG A 276 -49.11 53.58 28.66
N LEU A 277 -48.24 54.30 27.96
CA LEU A 277 -48.23 55.77 27.95
C LEU A 277 -49.45 56.35 27.24
N ILE A 278 -49.93 55.72 26.16
CA ILE A 278 -51.18 56.10 25.49
C ILE A 278 -52.39 55.93 26.43
N ARG A 279 -52.45 54.85 27.22
CA ARG A 279 -53.49 54.69 28.24
C ARG A 279 -53.41 55.76 29.33
N GLU A 280 -52.20 56.10 29.78
CA GLU A 280 -52.00 57.18 30.75
C GLU A 280 -52.41 58.54 30.17
N ARG A 281 -52.12 58.80 28.89
CA ARG A 281 -52.62 59.96 28.13
C ARG A 281 -54.15 60.01 28.14
N ASP A 282 -54.81 58.92 27.77
CA ASP A 282 -56.27 58.89 27.64
C ASP A 282 -56.97 59.12 29.00
N MET A 283 -56.39 58.59 30.09
CA MET A 283 -56.87 58.90 31.44
C MET A 283 -56.71 60.39 31.80
N ILE A 284 -55.56 60.99 31.49
CA ILE A 284 -55.32 62.43 31.75
C ILE A 284 -56.28 63.30 30.93
N ALA A 285 -56.55 62.93 29.67
CA ALA A 285 -57.48 63.63 28.79
C ALA A 285 -58.95 63.56 29.28
N GLN A 286 -59.37 62.44 29.88
CA GLN A 286 -60.71 62.32 30.48
C GLN A 286 -60.89 63.20 31.73
N ILE A 287 -59.82 63.40 32.51
CA ILE A 287 -59.85 64.23 33.73
C ILE A 287 -59.84 65.72 33.39
N ASN A 288 -59.14 66.12 32.31
CA ASN A 288 -59.12 67.51 31.83
C ASN A 288 -59.00 67.57 30.29
N PRO A 289 -60.09 67.85 29.54
CA PRO A 289 -60.07 67.88 28.08
C PRO A 289 -59.07 68.90 27.49
N ASP A 290 -58.86 70.01 28.19
CA ASP A 290 -57.94 71.07 27.76
C ASP A 290 -56.47 70.62 27.74
N SER A 291 -56.13 69.56 28.49
CA SER A 291 -54.79 68.98 28.52
C SER A 291 -54.44 68.16 27.27
N ALA A 292 -55.45 67.63 26.55
CA ALA A 292 -55.26 66.92 25.29
C ALA A 292 -54.78 67.86 24.17
N ASN A 293 -55.27 69.11 24.16
CA ASN A 293 -54.85 70.14 23.20
C ASN A 293 -53.37 70.53 23.36
N ALA A 294 -52.83 70.50 24.59
CA ALA A 294 -51.41 70.79 24.85
C ALA A 294 -50.48 69.68 24.31
N TYR A 295 -50.93 68.43 24.33
CA TYR A 295 -50.23 67.27 23.77
C TYR A 295 -50.21 67.32 22.23
N ASP A 296 -51.36 67.60 21.62
CA ASP A 296 -51.53 67.72 20.16
C ASP A 296 -50.70 68.87 19.57
N ALA A 297 -50.57 69.98 20.31
CA ALA A 297 -49.69 71.09 19.97
C ALA A 297 -48.19 70.74 20.06
N LEU A 298 -47.80 69.85 20.99
CA LEU A 298 -46.42 69.35 21.12
C LEU A 298 -46.02 68.45 19.93
N LEU A 299 -46.90 67.55 19.51
CA LEU A 299 -46.69 66.64 18.36
C LEU A 299 -46.63 67.39 17.02
N ARG A 300 -47.49 68.40 16.82
CA ARG A 300 -47.46 69.29 15.64
C ARG A 300 -46.26 70.25 15.59
N GLY A 301 -45.35 70.18 16.57
CA GLY A 301 -44.14 71.02 16.61
C GLY A 301 -44.41 72.49 16.93
N GLN A 302 -45.60 72.82 17.45
CA GLN A 302 -46.02 74.20 17.76
C GLN A 302 -45.48 74.67 19.13
N ILE A 303 -44.74 73.84 19.85
CA ILE A 303 -44.11 74.13 21.16
C ILE A 303 -42.60 73.92 21.06
N ASN A 304 -41.80 74.96 21.33
CA ASN A 304 -40.34 74.91 21.28
C ASN A 304 -39.74 74.59 22.68
N LEU A 305 -38.90 73.56 22.74
CA LEU A 305 -38.60 72.77 23.95
C LEU A 305 -37.52 73.33 24.89
N ARG A 306 -36.99 74.54 24.67
CA ARG A 306 -35.82 75.02 25.45
C ARG A 306 -36.13 75.79 26.73
N ASN A 307 -37.34 76.32 26.93
CA ASN A 307 -37.64 77.15 28.09
C ASN A 307 -38.90 76.66 28.80
N HIS A 308 -38.77 76.17 30.03
CA HIS A 308 -39.83 75.60 30.88
C HIS A 308 -40.96 76.58 31.28
N HIS A 309 -41.03 77.81 30.72
CA HIS A 309 -41.87 78.89 31.25
C HIS A 309 -42.89 79.53 30.29
N ALA A 310 -43.08 79.04 29.06
CA ALA A 310 -43.88 79.75 28.06
C ALA A 310 -45.18 79.05 27.61
N PHE A 311 -45.85 78.26 28.46
CA PHE A 311 -47.28 78.00 28.26
C PHE A 311 -48.08 78.96 29.14
N ASN A 312 -48.71 79.95 28.51
CA ASN A 312 -49.45 81.00 29.20
C ASN A 312 -50.77 80.42 29.74
N PHE A 313 -50.73 79.77 30.92
CA PHE A 313 -51.88 79.17 31.62
C PHE A 313 -52.94 80.18 32.11
N LYS A 314 -52.90 81.44 31.64
CA LYS A 314 -53.84 82.51 32.00
C LYS A 314 -55.32 82.17 31.69
N LYS A 315 -55.61 81.16 30.88
CA LYS A 315 -56.99 80.70 30.60
C LYS A 315 -57.51 79.57 31.49
N LEU A 316 -56.68 78.93 32.33
CA LEU A 316 -57.07 77.76 33.14
C LEU A 316 -57.33 78.08 34.63
N ASN A 317 -57.19 79.34 35.02
CA ASN A 317 -57.30 79.79 36.41
C ASN A 317 -58.36 80.90 36.55
N ASN A 318 -59.62 80.59 36.24
CA ASN A 318 -60.76 81.44 36.61
C ASN A 318 -61.47 80.82 37.83
N GLY A 319 -60.97 81.14 39.02
CA GLY A 319 -61.56 80.81 40.31
C GLY A 319 -60.88 81.63 41.41
N ARG A 320 -61.67 82.44 42.12
CA ARG A 320 -61.23 83.43 43.13
C ARG A 320 -60.29 82.85 44.20
N HIS A 321 -59.33 83.67 44.61
CA HIS A 321 -58.43 83.47 45.74
C HIS A 321 -59.18 83.16 47.05
N ASN A 322 -58.74 82.12 47.77
CA ASN A 322 -58.77 82.12 49.22
C ASN A 322 -57.53 81.40 49.79
N ASN A 323 -57.02 81.92 50.90
CA ASN A 323 -55.78 81.52 51.55
C ASN A 323 -55.96 80.23 52.37
N ASN A 324 -55.21 79.18 52.03
CA ASN A 324 -54.52 78.21 52.90
C ASN A 324 -54.25 76.92 52.12
N TYR A 325 -53.01 76.41 52.21
CA TYR A 325 -52.39 75.37 51.39
C TYR A 325 -52.00 75.80 49.97
N ARG A 326 -50.70 75.71 49.64
CA ARG A 326 -50.22 75.69 48.24
C ARG A 326 -50.66 74.37 47.59
N GLU A 327 -51.95 74.21 47.36
CA GLU A 327 -52.46 73.22 46.41
C GLU A 327 -52.33 73.82 45.01
N TYR A 328 -51.40 73.27 44.22
CA TYR A 328 -51.28 73.59 42.81
C TYR A 328 -52.62 73.31 42.10
N ASN A 329 -53.07 74.22 41.22
CA ASN A 329 -54.29 74.02 40.43
C ASN A 329 -54.20 72.67 39.68
N PRO A 330 -55.11 71.71 39.95
CA PRO A 330 -55.06 70.36 39.37
C PRO A 330 -54.98 70.39 37.84
N LYS A 331 -55.66 71.35 37.19
CA LYS A 331 -55.64 71.48 35.72
C LYS A 331 -54.25 71.81 35.18
N VAL A 332 -53.46 72.58 35.92
CA VAL A 332 -52.07 72.95 35.55
C VAL A 332 -51.16 71.74 35.75
N ILE A 333 -51.30 71.00 36.85
CA ILE A 333 -50.53 69.76 37.12
C ILE A 333 -50.80 68.72 36.03
N HIS A 334 -52.08 68.49 35.69
CA HIS A 334 -52.46 67.53 34.64
C HIS A 334 -51.93 67.93 33.26
N ALA A 335 -51.86 69.23 32.95
CA ALA A 335 -51.29 69.70 31.71
C ALA A 335 -49.75 69.55 31.65
N PHE A 336 -49.02 69.77 32.76
CA PHE A 336 -47.59 69.43 32.84
C PHE A 336 -47.35 67.94 32.65
N LYS A 337 -48.16 67.10 33.30
CA LYS A 337 -48.07 65.64 33.17
C LYS A 337 -48.37 65.17 31.74
N ALA A 338 -49.36 65.77 31.06
CA ALA A 338 -49.65 65.48 29.65
C ALA A 338 -48.47 65.83 28.72
N ILE A 339 -47.77 66.95 28.98
CA ILE A 339 -46.58 67.34 28.23
C ILE A 339 -45.42 66.35 28.45
N GLU A 340 -45.21 65.89 29.68
CA GLU A 340 -44.19 64.87 29.99
C GLU A 340 -44.48 63.52 29.31
N VAL A 341 -45.73 63.07 29.33
CA VAL A 341 -46.17 61.86 28.61
C VAL A 341 -45.98 62.01 27.09
N GLY A 342 -46.26 63.19 26.52
CA GLY A 342 -46.02 63.46 25.09
C GLY A 342 -44.56 63.49 24.68
N LYS A 343 -43.67 64.01 25.55
CA LYS A 343 -42.22 63.92 25.34
C LYS A 343 -41.77 62.45 25.33
N ALA A 344 -42.27 61.63 26.25
CA ALA A 344 -41.92 60.23 26.35
C ALA A 344 -42.38 59.41 25.13
N ILE A 345 -43.61 59.63 24.65
CA ILE A 345 -44.14 58.95 23.45
C ILE A 345 -43.34 59.34 22.20
N LYS A 346 -43.08 60.62 21.98
CA LYS A 346 -42.28 61.09 20.83
C LYS A 346 -40.86 60.52 20.85
N ALA A 347 -40.22 60.46 22.02
CA ALA A 347 -38.90 59.85 22.17
C ALA A 347 -38.91 58.34 21.85
N ILE A 348 -39.99 57.63 22.19
CA ILE A 348 -40.19 56.21 21.84
C ILE A 348 -40.37 56.05 20.32
N GLU A 349 -41.18 56.88 19.67
CA GLU A 349 -41.37 56.85 18.21
C GLU A 349 -40.06 57.11 17.45
N GLU A 350 -39.30 58.13 17.86
CA GLU A 350 -37.97 58.43 17.29
C GLU A 350 -36.99 57.27 17.49
N GLU A 351 -37.04 56.59 18.64
CA GLU A 351 -36.19 55.43 18.92
C GLU A 351 -36.59 54.19 18.10
N LYS A 352 -37.88 53.96 17.87
CA LYS A 352 -38.37 52.90 16.97
C LYS A 352 -37.87 53.10 15.54
N VAL A 353 -37.87 54.34 15.04
CA VAL A 353 -37.33 54.68 13.72
C VAL A 353 -35.82 54.43 13.66
N ARG A 354 -35.06 54.82 14.69
CA ARG A 354 -33.61 54.54 14.76
C ARG A 354 -33.31 53.04 14.76
N ILE A 355 -34.06 52.25 15.53
CA ILE A 355 -33.92 50.79 15.57
C ILE A 355 -34.26 50.15 14.22
N ALA A 356 -35.30 50.64 13.53
CA ALA A 356 -35.68 50.14 12.20
C ALA A 356 -34.59 50.40 11.13
N ILE A 357 -33.94 51.56 11.17
CA ILE A 357 -32.83 51.91 10.28
C ILE A 357 -31.61 51.03 10.59
N ALA A 358 -31.23 50.91 11.87
CA ALA A 358 -30.11 50.07 12.30
C ALA A 358 -30.30 48.58 11.91
N LYS A 359 -31.54 48.08 12.01
CA LYS A 359 -31.94 46.74 11.55
C LYS A 359 -31.75 46.57 10.04
N ALA A 360 -32.18 47.53 9.24
CA ALA A 360 -32.06 47.47 7.78
C ALA A 360 -30.57 47.47 7.35
N GLU A 361 -29.73 48.27 8.00
CA GLU A 361 -28.29 48.32 7.76
C GLU A 361 -27.57 47.03 8.18
N ALA A 362 -27.91 46.49 9.35
CA ALA A 362 -27.35 45.22 9.82
C ALA A 362 -27.67 44.05 8.88
N ILE A 363 -28.91 43.97 8.39
CA ILE A 363 -29.33 42.95 7.42
C ILE A 363 -28.59 43.10 6.09
N LYS A 364 -28.41 44.33 5.61
CA LYS A 364 -27.66 44.62 4.37
C LYS A 364 -26.20 44.19 4.49
N GLU A 365 -25.55 44.50 5.61
CA GLU A 365 -24.16 44.13 5.86
C GLU A 365 -23.99 42.61 6.06
N ALA A 366 -24.94 41.96 6.75
CA ALA A 366 -24.95 40.50 6.89
C ALA A 366 -25.08 39.78 5.53
N LYS A 367 -25.97 40.26 4.65
CA LYS A 367 -26.11 39.74 3.28
C LYS A 367 -24.82 39.91 2.47
N LYS A 368 -24.20 41.09 2.53
CA LYS A 368 -22.93 41.36 1.85
C LYS A 368 -21.79 40.45 2.34
N ARG A 369 -21.70 40.20 3.65
CA ARG A 369 -20.72 39.27 4.22
C ARG A 369 -20.98 37.82 3.79
N ALA A 370 -22.24 37.40 3.75
CA ALA A 370 -22.61 36.07 3.27
C ALA A 370 -22.27 35.87 1.78
N GLU A 371 -22.51 36.88 0.95
CA GLU A 371 -22.17 36.87 -0.48
C GLU A 371 -20.65 36.83 -0.70
N LYS A 372 -19.88 37.68 0.00
CA LYS A 372 -18.42 37.65 -0.06
C LYS A 372 -17.84 36.31 0.42
N ALA A 373 -18.43 35.71 1.45
CA ALA A 373 -18.03 34.38 1.93
C ALA A 373 -18.32 33.29 0.88
N ARG A 374 -19.46 33.39 0.18
CA ARG A 374 -19.85 32.49 -0.92
C ARG A 374 -18.94 32.65 -2.13
N GLU A 375 -18.60 33.87 -2.52
CA GLU A 375 -17.63 34.14 -3.60
C GLU A 375 -16.23 33.63 -3.24
N ALA A 376 -15.78 33.83 -2.00
CA ALA A 376 -14.50 33.29 -1.53
C ALA A 376 -14.48 31.75 -1.53
N ALA A 377 -15.59 31.10 -1.17
CA ALA A 377 -15.75 29.66 -1.27
C ALA A 377 -15.73 29.17 -2.74
N GLN A 378 -16.41 29.88 -3.65
CA GLN A 378 -16.38 29.59 -5.09
C GLN A 378 -15.00 29.84 -5.73
N ALA A 379 -14.27 30.86 -5.31
CA ALA A 379 -12.91 31.14 -5.78
C ALA A 379 -11.94 30.04 -5.30
N ARG A 380 -12.06 29.60 -4.04
CA ARG A 380 -11.34 28.43 -3.52
C ARG A 380 -11.69 27.17 -4.30
N TYR A 381 -12.96 26.96 -4.64
CA TYR A 381 -13.41 25.85 -5.49
C TYR A 381 -12.75 25.87 -6.88
N ARG A 382 -12.70 27.03 -7.56
CA ARG A 382 -12.03 27.18 -8.86
C ARG A 382 -10.51 27.01 -8.77
N SER A 383 -9.89 27.30 -7.63
CA SER A 383 -8.47 27.02 -7.37
C SER A 383 -8.24 25.53 -7.16
N ASP A 384 -9.01 24.90 -6.27
CA ASP A 384 -8.95 23.48 -5.94
C ASP A 384 -9.25 22.59 -7.17
N GLN A 385 -10.13 23.04 -8.09
CA GLN A 385 -10.37 22.36 -9.37
C GLN A 385 -9.17 22.45 -10.32
N ARG A 386 -8.53 23.63 -10.46
CA ARG A 386 -7.35 23.80 -11.31
C ARG A 386 -6.15 23.00 -10.79
N ASP A 387 -5.96 22.92 -9.48
CA ASP A 387 -4.92 22.08 -8.87
C ASP A 387 -5.23 20.57 -8.99
N ALA A 388 -6.52 20.19 -9.14
CA ALA A 388 -6.96 18.80 -9.34
C ALA A 388 -6.98 18.33 -10.82
N GLU A 389 -6.77 19.24 -11.78
CA GLU A 389 -6.62 18.94 -13.21
C GLU A 389 -5.20 18.46 -13.59
N GLY A 390 -4.26 18.43 -12.64
CA GLY A 390 -2.94 17.85 -12.85
C GLY A 390 -2.99 16.37 -13.25
N ILE A 391 -2.38 16.03 -14.39
CA ILE A 391 -2.10 14.66 -14.82
C ILE A 391 -1.33 13.93 -13.69
N LEU A 392 -1.71 12.69 -13.37
CA LEU A 392 -0.96 11.87 -12.41
C LEU A 392 0.47 11.69 -12.94
N LYS A 393 1.46 12.26 -12.25
CA LYS A 393 2.89 12.14 -12.57
C LYS A 393 3.65 11.27 -11.56
N GLN A 394 2.94 10.49 -10.75
CA GLN A 394 3.60 9.62 -9.78
C GLN A 394 4.35 8.50 -10.49
N LYS A 395 5.58 8.32 -10.06
CA LYS A 395 6.51 7.33 -10.59
C LYS A 395 7.20 6.64 -9.44
N THR A 396 7.27 5.31 -9.47
CA THR A 396 8.10 4.54 -8.53
C THR A 396 9.03 3.64 -9.32
N VAL A 397 10.32 3.89 -9.15
CA VAL A 397 11.41 3.18 -9.82
C VAL A 397 12.14 2.33 -8.79
N LEU A 398 12.28 1.04 -9.07
CA LEU A 398 13.04 0.11 -8.23
C LEU A 398 14.24 -0.43 -9.00
N HIS A 399 15.43 -0.30 -8.41
CA HIS A 399 16.65 -0.96 -8.86
C HIS A 399 17.03 -2.04 -7.85
N LEU A 400 17.17 -3.28 -8.33
CA LEU A 400 17.70 -4.40 -7.57
C LEU A 400 19.05 -4.79 -8.17
N ASN A 401 20.13 -4.60 -7.42
CA ASN A 401 21.50 -4.82 -7.87
C ASN A 401 22.26 -5.80 -6.95
N ASN A 402 23.25 -6.50 -7.50
CA ASN A 402 24.30 -7.24 -6.77
C ASN A 402 23.77 -8.23 -5.71
N GLY A 403 22.88 -9.12 -6.09
CA GLY A 403 22.32 -10.15 -5.21
C GLY A 403 21.17 -9.66 -4.36
N SER A 404 20.63 -8.48 -4.64
CA SER A 404 19.45 -7.96 -3.96
C SER A 404 18.23 -8.85 -4.17
N LYS A 405 17.34 -8.86 -3.18
CA LYS A 405 16.12 -9.66 -3.19
C LYS A 405 14.92 -8.79 -2.86
N TRP A 406 13.92 -8.83 -3.73
CA TRP A 406 12.59 -8.32 -3.40
C TRP A 406 11.64 -9.48 -3.18
N ILE A 407 11.20 -9.65 -1.93
CA ILE A 407 10.25 -10.67 -1.50
C ILE A 407 8.85 -10.05 -1.48
N LEU A 408 8.06 -10.39 -2.49
CA LEU A 408 6.65 -10.03 -2.61
C LEU A 408 5.83 -10.88 -1.66
N ARG A 409 5.18 -10.21 -0.72
CA ARG A 409 4.35 -10.81 0.32
C ARG A 409 2.98 -10.16 0.31
N VAL A 410 1.96 -10.98 0.49
CA VAL A 410 0.60 -10.52 0.75
C VAL A 410 0.57 -9.86 2.13
N SER A 411 0.21 -8.58 2.18
CA SER A 411 0.07 -7.86 3.44
C SER A 411 -0.93 -8.55 4.35
N LYS A 412 -0.71 -8.57 5.67
CA LYS A 412 -1.65 -9.09 6.67
C LYS A 412 -2.55 -8.01 7.29
N THR A 413 -2.11 -6.75 7.28
CA THR A 413 -2.74 -5.66 8.01
C THR A 413 -3.01 -4.41 7.18
N GLU A 414 -2.91 -4.49 5.85
CA GLU A 414 -3.17 -3.34 4.97
C GLU A 414 -4.64 -2.91 5.05
N THR A 415 -4.81 -1.64 5.37
CA THR A 415 -6.10 -0.96 5.49
C THR A 415 -6.36 0.04 4.37
N ASP A 416 -7.64 0.40 4.19
CA ASP A 416 -8.06 1.47 3.29
C ASP A 416 -7.78 2.88 3.83
N ASP A 417 -8.09 3.90 3.02
CA ASP A 417 -7.77 5.30 3.29
C ASP A 417 -8.50 5.90 4.51
N ARG A 418 -9.53 5.24 5.05
CA ARG A 418 -10.21 5.68 6.28
C ARG A 418 -9.32 5.49 7.50
N ASP A 419 -8.37 4.58 7.44
CA ASP A 419 -7.42 4.32 8.51
C ASP A 419 -6.30 5.38 8.55
N LYS A 420 -6.32 6.17 9.62
CA LYS A 420 -5.27 7.15 9.95
C LYS A 420 -4.01 6.51 10.54
N MET A 421 -4.02 5.18 10.73
CA MET A 421 -2.92 4.39 11.29
C MET A 421 -2.52 4.82 12.71
N LEU A 422 -3.50 5.27 13.49
CA LEU A 422 -3.35 5.60 14.91
C LEU A 422 -3.91 4.45 15.76
N GLY A 423 -3.16 4.01 16.77
CA GLY A 423 -3.57 2.94 17.69
C GLY A 423 -3.42 1.51 17.12
N PRO A 424 -4.28 0.54 17.47
CA PRO A 424 -4.26 -0.82 16.92
C PRO A 424 -4.99 -0.95 15.57
N VAL A 425 -4.61 -1.94 14.75
CA VAL A 425 -5.20 -2.16 13.41
C VAL A 425 -6.71 -2.43 13.48
N PRO A 426 -7.57 -1.57 12.90
CA PRO A 426 -9.01 -1.77 12.88
C PRO A 426 -9.37 -2.83 11.84
N LYS A 427 -9.80 -4.01 12.31
CA LYS A 427 -10.16 -5.16 11.45
C LYS A 427 -11.17 -4.80 10.34
N ALA A 428 -12.11 -3.89 10.64
CA ALA A 428 -13.15 -3.45 9.71
C ALA A 428 -12.63 -2.65 8.50
N PHE A 429 -11.40 -2.14 8.55
CA PHE A 429 -10.79 -1.38 7.45
C PHE A 429 -9.76 -2.20 6.68
N ILE A 430 -9.50 -3.46 7.06
CA ILE A 430 -8.56 -4.34 6.36
C ILE A 430 -9.11 -4.62 4.95
N LEU A 431 -8.27 -4.42 3.94
CA LEU A 431 -8.62 -4.66 2.55
C LEU A 431 -8.83 -6.16 2.27
N SER A 432 -9.64 -6.45 1.25
CA SER A 432 -9.82 -7.83 0.79
C SER A 432 -8.49 -8.47 0.39
N ILE A 433 -8.37 -9.78 0.56
CA ILE A 433 -7.17 -10.53 0.18
C ILE A 433 -6.79 -10.33 -1.30
N ALA A 434 -7.78 -10.18 -2.19
CA ALA A 434 -7.56 -9.90 -3.60
C ALA A 434 -6.87 -8.55 -3.83
N GLN A 435 -7.24 -7.51 -3.07
CA GLN A 435 -6.57 -6.21 -3.13
C GLN A 435 -5.15 -6.28 -2.53
N ARG A 436 -4.98 -7.02 -1.42
CA ARG A 436 -3.69 -7.16 -0.73
C ARG A 436 -2.66 -8.00 -1.51
N ALA A 437 -3.12 -8.91 -2.35
CA ALA A 437 -2.28 -9.79 -3.17
C ALA A 437 -1.80 -9.14 -4.48
N HIS A 438 -2.26 -7.93 -4.79
CA HIS A 438 -1.81 -7.16 -5.95
C HIS A 438 -0.64 -6.26 -5.58
N SER A 439 0.31 -6.02 -6.47
CA SER A 439 1.36 -5.01 -6.32
C SER A 439 1.59 -4.23 -7.62
N ASP A 440 1.84 -2.93 -7.52
CA ASP A 440 2.03 -2.04 -8.67
C ASP A 440 3.38 -1.33 -8.60
N ILE A 441 4.11 -1.26 -9.72
CA ILE A 441 5.34 -0.48 -9.86
C ILE A 441 5.43 0.22 -11.23
N SER A 442 6.08 1.39 -11.31
CA SER A 442 6.20 2.12 -12.58
C SER A 442 7.32 1.55 -13.45
N VAL A 443 8.54 1.48 -12.91
CA VAL A 443 9.72 1.00 -13.63
C VAL A 443 10.54 0.08 -12.73
N LEU A 444 10.99 -1.03 -13.28
CA LEU A 444 11.71 -2.07 -12.56
C LEU A 444 13.01 -2.44 -13.28
N HIS A 445 14.12 -2.33 -12.57
CA HIS A 445 15.44 -2.76 -13.00
C HIS A 445 15.92 -3.90 -12.11
N VAL A 446 16.30 -5.03 -12.72
CA VAL A 446 16.77 -6.21 -11.99
C VAL A 446 18.10 -6.65 -12.59
N ASP A 447 19.19 -6.41 -11.88
CA ASP A 447 20.54 -6.82 -12.28
C ASP A 447 21.21 -7.65 -11.19
N ASN A 448 21.66 -8.84 -11.56
CA ASN A 448 22.19 -9.89 -10.71
C ASN A 448 21.34 -10.11 -9.44
N SER A 449 20.02 -10.03 -9.57
CA SER A 449 19.10 -9.91 -8.43
C SER A 449 17.83 -10.72 -8.64
N SER A 450 17.02 -10.86 -7.59
CA SER A 450 15.86 -11.75 -7.59
C SER A 450 14.57 -11.06 -7.14
N ILE A 451 13.50 -11.27 -7.90
CA ILE A 451 12.12 -11.05 -7.47
C ILE A 451 11.57 -12.40 -6.99
N ILE A 452 11.08 -12.45 -5.76
CA ILE A 452 10.65 -13.68 -5.12
C ILE A 452 9.21 -13.51 -4.63
N PHE A 453 8.29 -14.27 -5.21
CA PHE A 453 6.93 -14.34 -4.69
C PHE A 453 6.91 -15.30 -3.50
N GLU A 454 6.53 -14.79 -2.33
CA GLU A 454 6.29 -15.61 -1.15
C GLU A 454 5.09 -16.55 -1.37
N SER A 455 5.01 -17.62 -0.58
CA SER A 455 3.93 -18.58 -0.72
C SER A 455 2.54 -17.92 -0.66
N PRO A 456 1.58 -18.43 -1.45
CA PRO A 456 0.20 -17.94 -1.47
C PRO A 456 -0.40 -17.87 -0.07
N THR A 457 -1.09 -16.77 0.22
CA THR A 457 -1.76 -16.53 1.51
C THR A 457 -3.26 -16.67 1.32
N GLU A 458 -3.94 -17.40 2.22
CA GLU A 458 -5.39 -17.61 2.15
C GLU A 458 -5.87 -18.13 0.78
N GLY A 459 -5.06 -18.98 0.11
CA GLY A 459 -5.36 -19.53 -1.21
C GLY A 459 -5.26 -18.55 -2.39
N HIS A 460 -4.74 -17.34 -2.15
CA HIS A 460 -4.56 -16.29 -3.15
C HIS A 460 -3.10 -16.20 -3.59
N TYR A 461 -2.93 -16.32 -4.91
CA TYR A 461 -1.67 -16.06 -5.59
C TYR A 461 -1.57 -14.56 -5.88
N GLN A 462 -0.33 -14.08 -6.00
CA GLN A 462 -0.04 -12.67 -6.08
C GLN A 462 0.17 -12.22 -7.53
N THR A 463 -0.10 -10.94 -7.79
CA THR A 463 0.16 -10.32 -9.10
C THR A 463 1.08 -9.13 -8.91
N LEU A 464 2.19 -9.09 -9.65
CA LEU A 464 3.01 -7.90 -9.81
C LEU A 464 2.69 -7.24 -11.15
N TYR A 465 2.24 -5.99 -11.10
CA TYR A 465 2.01 -5.14 -12.26
C TYR A 465 3.16 -4.14 -12.39
N VAL A 466 3.80 -4.10 -13.57
CA VAL A 466 4.88 -3.19 -13.93
C VAL A 466 4.38 -2.25 -15.03
N GLY A 467 4.74 -0.96 -14.98
CA GLY A 467 4.23 0.08 -15.87
C GLY A 467 3.02 0.83 -15.31
N ALA A 468 2.87 0.89 -13.98
CA ALA A 468 1.81 1.65 -13.31
C ALA A 468 2.16 3.14 -13.15
N GLY A 469 1.14 3.98 -12.97
CA GLY A 469 1.32 5.43 -12.85
C GLY A 469 1.73 6.06 -14.17
N ASN A 470 2.64 7.04 -14.13
CA ASN A 470 3.25 7.60 -15.33
C ASN A 470 4.72 7.15 -15.41
N PRO A 471 5.03 6.05 -16.11
CA PRO A 471 6.40 5.56 -16.21
C PRO A 471 7.32 6.51 -17.00
N GLU A 472 6.77 7.39 -17.85
CA GLU A 472 7.49 8.31 -18.77
C GLU A 472 8.42 7.63 -19.78
N THR A 473 8.55 6.31 -19.70
CA THR A 473 9.42 5.48 -20.53
C THR A 473 8.62 4.30 -21.05
N GLN A 474 8.82 3.93 -22.31
CA GLN A 474 8.21 2.71 -22.85
C GLN A 474 8.82 1.46 -22.22
N LYS A 475 10.14 1.43 -21.97
CA LYS A 475 10.84 0.32 -21.31
C LYS A 475 10.64 0.37 -19.79
N VAL A 476 9.73 -0.45 -19.30
CA VAL A 476 9.33 -0.44 -17.88
C VAL A 476 9.89 -1.63 -17.09
N TYR A 477 10.28 -2.72 -17.77
CA TYR A 477 10.93 -3.88 -17.16
C TYR A 477 12.29 -4.12 -17.80
N ASN A 478 13.35 -3.97 -17.02
CA ASN A 478 14.72 -4.03 -17.50
C ASN A 478 15.49 -5.12 -16.74
N ALA A 479 15.73 -6.25 -17.41
CA ALA A 479 16.52 -7.33 -16.89
C ALA A 479 17.99 -7.16 -17.30
N GLY A 480 18.85 -6.95 -16.31
CA GLY A 480 20.29 -7.00 -16.46
C GLY A 480 20.83 -8.44 -16.49
N SER A 481 22.09 -8.59 -16.12
CA SER A 481 22.73 -9.89 -16.02
C SER A 481 22.09 -10.74 -14.92
N ASN A 482 21.89 -12.05 -15.13
CA ASN A 482 21.45 -12.98 -14.07
C ASN A 482 20.18 -12.53 -13.29
N ALA A 483 19.25 -11.84 -13.94
CA ALA A 483 17.96 -11.48 -13.36
C ALA A 483 17.12 -12.75 -13.10
N LYS A 484 16.53 -12.87 -11.91
CA LYS A 484 15.74 -14.05 -11.51
C LYS A 484 14.35 -13.68 -11.05
N LEU A 485 13.39 -14.51 -11.43
CA LEU A 485 11.98 -14.40 -11.03
C LEU A 485 11.51 -15.74 -10.47
N TYR A 486 11.04 -15.75 -9.22
CA TYR A 486 10.49 -16.94 -8.58
C TYR A 486 8.99 -16.81 -8.42
N LEU A 487 8.24 -17.74 -9.02
CA LEU A 487 6.77 -17.78 -9.04
C LEU A 487 6.26 -19.07 -8.41
N ASN A 488 5.09 -19.03 -7.79
CA ASN A 488 4.40 -20.21 -7.28
C ASN A 488 3.20 -20.57 -8.14
N THR A 489 2.86 -21.86 -8.19
CA THR A 489 1.63 -22.33 -8.82
C THR A 489 1.14 -23.63 -8.18
N ASN A 490 -0.16 -23.88 -8.21
CA ASN A 490 -0.72 -25.23 -8.00
C ASN A 490 -1.22 -25.86 -9.30
N GLY A 491 -0.87 -25.26 -10.45
CA GLY A 491 -1.28 -25.59 -11.81
C GLY A 491 -2.74 -25.26 -12.17
N ARG A 492 -3.51 -24.66 -11.25
CA ARG A 492 -4.80 -24.01 -11.54
C ARG A 492 -4.71 -22.50 -11.43
N LYS A 493 -4.02 -22.04 -10.39
CA LYS A 493 -3.70 -20.64 -10.12
C LYS A 493 -2.18 -20.52 -10.00
N ALA A 494 -1.67 -19.34 -10.32
CA ALA A 494 -0.26 -19.03 -10.25
C ALA A 494 -0.06 -17.59 -9.84
N ASP A 495 1.13 -17.30 -9.35
CA ASP A 495 1.63 -15.95 -9.29
C ASP A 495 1.85 -15.43 -10.70
N CYS A 496 1.53 -14.15 -10.91
CA CYS A 496 1.56 -13.52 -12.22
C CYS A 496 2.45 -12.28 -12.22
N LEU A 497 3.29 -12.16 -13.26
CA LEU A 497 3.93 -10.90 -13.63
C LEU A 497 3.20 -10.31 -14.84
N PHE A 498 2.69 -9.10 -14.69
CA PHE A 498 2.11 -8.33 -15.78
C PHE A 498 2.96 -7.10 -16.06
N VAL A 499 3.27 -6.87 -17.34
CA VAL A 499 4.07 -5.72 -17.77
C VAL A 499 3.26 -4.92 -18.79
N ASN A 500 3.01 -3.65 -18.50
CA ASN A 500 2.44 -2.69 -19.44
C ASN A 500 3.54 -1.74 -19.93
N GLY A 501 4.10 -2.06 -21.08
CA GLY A 501 5.29 -1.44 -21.65
C GLY A 501 6.30 -2.49 -22.12
N ASP A 502 7.44 -2.03 -22.57
CA ASP A 502 8.48 -2.84 -23.20
C ASP A 502 9.37 -3.52 -22.15
N VAL A 503 9.79 -4.74 -22.50
CA VAL A 503 10.71 -5.57 -21.73
C VAL A 503 12.08 -5.59 -22.41
N SER A 504 13.14 -5.34 -21.64
CA SER A 504 14.52 -5.48 -22.10
C SER A 504 15.28 -6.57 -21.34
N GLY A 505 16.24 -7.21 -22.02
CA GLY A 505 17.06 -8.28 -21.45
C GLY A 505 16.35 -9.63 -21.33
N SER A 506 16.89 -10.50 -20.46
CA SER A 506 16.38 -11.87 -20.26
C SER A 506 16.36 -12.23 -18.78
N THR A 507 15.23 -12.75 -18.31
CA THR A 507 15.03 -13.17 -16.92
C THR A 507 14.94 -14.69 -16.81
N THR A 508 15.66 -15.26 -15.85
CA THR A 508 15.56 -16.68 -15.50
C THR A 508 14.38 -16.90 -14.56
N VAL A 509 13.38 -17.64 -15.01
CA VAL A 509 12.16 -17.94 -14.28
C VAL A 509 12.31 -19.27 -13.54
N HIS A 510 12.08 -19.25 -12.24
CA HIS A 510 11.97 -20.41 -11.39
C HIS A 510 10.52 -20.58 -10.97
N VAL A 511 9.95 -21.76 -11.17
CA VAL A 511 8.56 -22.04 -10.79
C VAL A 511 8.55 -23.09 -9.70
N ASN A 512 7.91 -22.76 -8.59
CA ASN A 512 7.64 -23.66 -7.49
C ASN A 512 6.20 -24.18 -7.58
N ILE A 513 6.03 -25.50 -7.52
CA ILE A 513 4.72 -26.12 -7.63
C ILE A 513 4.27 -26.59 -6.25
N GLN A 514 3.22 -25.96 -5.73
CA GLN A 514 2.73 -26.17 -4.37
C GLN A 514 1.45 -27.02 -4.34
N GLY A 515 1.35 -27.91 -3.35
CA GLY A 515 0.17 -28.72 -3.05
C GLY A 515 0.18 -30.13 -3.66
N ASN A 516 -0.70 -31.00 -3.15
CA ASN A 516 -0.94 -32.33 -3.71
C ASN A 516 -1.83 -32.15 -4.95
N ILE A 517 -1.34 -32.52 -6.13
CA ILE A 517 -1.94 -32.11 -7.40
C ILE A 517 -2.88 -33.22 -7.92
N PRO A 518 -4.22 -33.05 -7.90
CA PRO A 518 -5.11 -33.98 -8.57
C PRO A 518 -5.05 -33.72 -10.08
N ASN A 519 -4.74 -34.75 -10.86
CA ASN A 519 -4.54 -34.65 -12.32
C ASN A 519 -5.75 -34.10 -13.10
N ILE A 520 -6.97 -34.19 -12.56
CA ILE A 520 -8.22 -34.07 -13.32
C ILE A 520 -8.65 -32.61 -13.56
N ALA A 521 -8.19 -31.65 -12.74
CA ALA A 521 -8.64 -30.25 -12.80
C ALA A 521 -7.51 -29.24 -13.05
N ASN A 522 -6.31 -29.70 -13.40
CA ASN A 522 -5.11 -28.89 -13.45
C ASN A 522 -4.69 -28.61 -14.90
N LEU A 523 -4.54 -27.32 -15.24
CA LEU A 523 -4.25 -26.84 -16.59
C LEU A 523 -2.89 -27.33 -17.12
N LEU A 524 -1.96 -27.67 -16.23
CA LEU A 524 -0.68 -28.29 -16.60
C LEU A 524 -0.85 -29.70 -17.20
N PHE A 525 -1.96 -30.38 -16.90
CA PHE A 525 -2.19 -31.77 -17.30
C PHE A 525 -3.30 -31.95 -18.33
N LEU A 526 -4.06 -30.89 -18.67
CA LEU A 526 -5.07 -30.93 -19.73
C LEU A 526 -4.40 -31.15 -21.10
N THR A 527 -4.80 -32.22 -21.79
CA THR A 527 -4.25 -32.62 -23.10
C THR A 527 -5.31 -32.63 -24.20
N GLY A 528 -4.89 -32.43 -25.45
CA GLY A 528 -5.63 -32.85 -26.65
C GLY A 528 -6.69 -31.88 -27.19
N SER A 529 -7.60 -31.37 -26.35
CA SER A 529 -8.77 -30.63 -26.86
C SER A 529 -8.58 -29.12 -27.10
N LEU A 530 -7.51 -28.52 -26.57
CA LEU A 530 -7.27 -27.07 -26.64
C LEU A 530 -6.15 -26.72 -27.63
N PRO A 531 -6.26 -25.60 -28.37
CA PRO A 531 -5.14 -24.97 -29.06
C PRO A 531 -3.93 -24.75 -28.14
N SER A 532 -2.71 -24.79 -28.69
CA SER A 532 -1.47 -24.72 -27.90
C SER A 532 -1.36 -23.45 -27.05
N ASN A 533 -1.78 -22.30 -27.58
CA ASN A 533 -1.84 -21.01 -26.89
C ASN A 533 -2.92 -20.91 -25.79
N LYS A 534 -3.72 -21.98 -25.58
CA LYS A 534 -4.68 -22.12 -24.47
C LYS A 534 -4.28 -23.21 -23.47
N ARG A 535 -3.21 -23.95 -23.73
CA ARG A 535 -2.72 -25.02 -22.83
C ARG A 535 -1.87 -24.43 -21.70
N GLY A 536 -1.76 -25.18 -20.60
CA GLY A 536 -0.93 -24.78 -19.47
C GLY A 536 -1.43 -23.54 -18.73
N ILE A 537 -0.55 -22.99 -17.89
CA ILE A 537 -0.87 -21.84 -17.04
C ILE A 537 -0.06 -20.61 -17.45
N SER A 538 -0.74 -19.49 -17.64
CA SER A 538 -0.10 -18.18 -17.89
C SER A 538 0.58 -17.70 -16.62
N LEU A 539 1.85 -17.33 -16.74
CA LEU A 539 2.68 -16.85 -15.64
C LEU A 539 3.10 -15.38 -15.85
N ILE A 540 3.31 -14.99 -17.10
CA ILE A 540 3.83 -13.66 -17.44
C ILE A 540 3.08 -13.15 -18.67
N GLN A 541 2.56 -11.93 -18.59
CA GLN A 541 1.95 -11.24 -19.73
C GLN A 541 2.61 -9.89 -19.97
N VAL A 542 2.87 -9.55 -21.23
CA VAL A 542 3.50 -8.28 -21.63
C VAL A 542 2.65 -7.60 -22.69
N VAL A 543 2.17 -6.41 -22.39
CA VAL A 543 1.51 -5.50 -23.33
C VAL A 543 2.55 -4.46 -23.75
N GLY A 544 3.31 -4.79 -24.80
CA GLY A 544 4.46 -4.01 -25.26
C GLY A 544 5.42 -4.89 -26.06
N GLN A 545 6.61 -4.37 -26.35
CA GLN A 545 7.66 -5.12 -27.03
C GLN A 545 8.31 -6.12 -26.07
N ALA A 546 8.39 -7.38 -26.50
CA ALA A 546 9.16 -8.44 -25.85
C ALA A 546 9.64 -9.42 -26.93
N THR A 547 10.42 -10.40 -26.51
CA THR A 547 10.88 -11.50 -27.37
C THR A 547 10.60 -12.83 -26.69
N GLU A 548 10.64 -13.94 -27.42
CA GLU A 548 10.52 -15.29 -26.85
C GLU A 548 11.56 -15.57 -25.75
N ASN A 549 12.71 -14.88 -25.82
CA ASN A 549 13.83 -15.04 -24.91
C ASN A 549 13.80 -14.06 -23.72
N SER A 550 12.82 -13.16 -23.64
CA SER A 550 12.70 -12.21 -22.54
C SER A 550 12.52 -12.91 -21.18
N PHE A 551 11.86 -14.07 -21.16
CA PHE A 551 11.70 -14.91 -19.98
C PHE A 551 12.02 -16.36 -20.31
N LYS A 552 12.94 -16.97 -19.55
CA LYS A 552 13.41 -18.34 -19.78
C LYS A 552 13.28 -19.16 -18.53
N LEU A 553 12.70 -20.35 -18.63
CA LEU A 553 12.66 -21.27 -17.51
C LEU A 553 14.08 -21.69 -17.11
N ALA A 554 14.36 -21.77 -15.81
CA ALA A 554 15.62 -22.27 -15.29
C ALA A 554 15.91 -23.67 -15.87
N LYS A 555 17.15 -23.88 -16.36
CA LYS A 555 17.58 -25.12 -17.06
C LYS A 555 16.83 -25.43 -18.37
N GLY A 556 15.96 -24.53 -18.84
CA GLY A 556 15.15 -24.68 -20.06
C GLY A 556 13.95 -25.61 -19.92
N TYR A 557 13.84 -26.35 -18.83
CA TYR A 557 12.71 -27.23 -18.54
C TYR A 557 12.59 -27.53 -17.04
N MET A 558 11.42 -28.03 -16.65
CA MET A 558 11.18 -28.58 -15.32
C MET A 558 10.34 -29.85 -15.37
N THR A 559 10.34 -30.60 -14.26
CA THR A 559 9.45 -31.73 -14.02
C THR A 559 8.45 -31.37 -12.93
N VAL A 560 7.24 -31.91 -13.04
CA VAL A 560 6.18 -31.70 -12.04
C VAL A 560 5.97 -32.97 -11.23
N SER A 561 6.06 -32.90 -9.91
CA SER A 561 5.74 -34.01 -8.99
C SER A 561 6.42 -35.35 -9.31
N GLY A 562 7.71 -35.32 -9.71
CA GLY A 562 8.46 -36.54 -10.07
C GLY A 562 8.04 -37.18 -11.40
N SER A 563 7.16 -36.53 -12.16
CA SER A 563 6.74 -36.97 -13.48
C SER A 563 7.90 -36.96 -14.48
N PRO A 564 7.98 -37.96 -15.38
CA PRO A 564 9.04 -38.05 -16.38
C PRO A 564 8.85 -37.04 -17.54
N TYR A 565 7.74 -36.30 -17.55
CA TYR A 565 7.41 -35.36 -18.62
C TYR A 565 8.11 -34.02 -18.45
N LYS A 566 8.51 -33.48 -19.60
CA LYS A 566 9.20 -32.20 -19.70
C LYS A 566 8.20 -31.06 -19.80
N TYR A 567 8.32 -30.08 -18.92
CA TYR A 567 7.55 -28.84 -18.95
C TYR A 567 8.45 -27.67 -19.31
N THR A 568 7.98 -26.81 -20.21
CA THR A 568 8.71 -25.65 -20.73
C THR A 568 7.88 -24.38 -20.60
N LEU A 569 8.55 -23.23 -20.58
CA LEU A 569 7.91 -21.93 -20.65
C LEU A 569 7.84 -21.51 -22.11
N ASN A 570 6.64 -21.52 -22.69
CA ASN A 570 6.43 -21.17 -24.09
C ASN A 570 5.86 -19.76 -24.20
N ALA A 571 6.46 -18.97 -25.10
CA ALA A 571 6.02 -17.62 -25.40
C ALA A 571 5.06 -17.63 -26.60
N TYR A 572 3.90 -17.00 -26.45
CA TYR A 572 2.95 -16.72 -27.51
C TYR A 572 2.82 -15.21 -27.66
N GLY A 573 2.79 -14.68 -28.88
CA GLY A 573 2.79 -13.23 -29.07
C GLY A 573 2.94 -12.80 -30.52
N PRO A 574 3.00 -11.49 -30.80
CA PRO A 574 2.90 -10.93 -32.15
C PRO A 574 3.96 -11.44 -33.13
N THR A 575 5.18 -11.69 -32.65
CA THR A 575 6.32 -12.18 -33.45
C THR A 575 6.82 -13.55 -32.96
N SER A 576 6.00 -14.29 -32.22
CA SER A 576 6.35 -15.62 -31.72
C SER A 576 6.22 -16.70 -32.81
N ARG A 577 7.20 -17.60 -32.86
CA ARG A 577 7.21 -18.83 -33.66
C ARG A 577 6.14 -19.82 -33.19
N ASN A 578 5.69 -19.74 -31.94
CA ASN A 578 4.59 -20.55 -31.41
C ASN A 578 3.21 -20.00 -31.79
N GLY A 579 3.15 -18.84 -32.46
CA GLY A 579 1.92 -18.17 -32.85
C GLY A 579 1.43 -17.12 -31.83
N LEU A 580 0.27 -16.55 -32.13
CA LEU A 580 -0.33 -15.45 -31.36
C LEU A 580 -0.85 -15.93 -29.98
N ALA A 581 -0.79 -15.05 -28.99
CA ALA A 581 -1.44 -15.26 -27.69
C ALA A 581 -2.96 -15.32 -27.86
N ASP A 582 -3.68 -16.01 -26.97
CA ASP A 582 -5.15 -16.06 -27.03
C ASP A 582 -5.79 -14.91 -26.23
N ILE A 583 -6.64 -14.12 -26.89
CA ILE A 583 -7.26 -12.94 -26.27
C ILE A 583 -8.14 -13.26 -25.05
N ASN A 584 -8.72 -14.46 -24.97
CA ASN A 584 -9.58 -14.85 -23.85
C ASN A 584 -8.77 -15.24 -22.61
N GLN A 585 -7.44 -15.31 -22.72
CA GLN A 585 -6.53 -15.62 -21.62
C GLN A 585 -5.93 -14.36 -20.98
N ARG A 586 -6.30 -13.16 -21.42
CA ARG A 586 -5.76 -11.89 -20.89
C ARG A 586 -6.17 -11.66 -19.44
N PHE A 587 -5.24 -11.20 -18.62
CA PHE A 587 -5.53 -10.83 -17.22
C PHE A 587 -6.10 -9.41 -17.07
N PHE A 588 -5.84 -8.54 -18.04
CA PHE A 588 -6.25 -7.13 -18.01
C PHE A 588 -6.92 -6.74 -19.33
N ASN A 589 -7.63 -5.61 -19.33
CA ASN A 589 -8.37 -5.13 -20.49
C ASN A 589 -7.41 -4.59 -21.57
N VAL A 590 -6.81 -5.51 -22.34
CA VAL A 590 -6.05 -5.21 -23.56
C VAL A 590 -7.04 -4.83 -24.66
N ASN A 591 -6.83 -3.72 -25.37
CA ASN A 591 -7.70 -3.30 -26.46
C ASN A 591 -7.95 -4.45 -27.47
N SER A 592 -9.22 -4.72 -27.74
CA SER A 592 -9.69 -5.99 -28.29
C SER A 592 -9.41 -6.24 -29.78
N TYR A 593 -8.68 -5.34 -30.46
CA TYR A 593 -8.62 -5.35 -31.92
C TYR A 593 -7.46 -6.16 -32.49
N ASN A 594 -6.44 -6.53 -31.71
CA ASN A 594 -5.35 -7.40 -32.17
C ASN A 594 -4.78 -8.17 -30.97
N ASN A 595 -4.36 -9.43 -31.14
CA ASN A 595 -3.69 -10.25 -30.13
C ASN A 595 -2.24 -9.73 -29.87
N ALA A 596 -2.12 -8.41 -29.68
CA ALA A 596 -0.92 -7.61 -29.63
C ALA A 596 -0.29 -7.62 -28.22
N PHE A 597 -0.17 -8.80 -27.62
CA PHE A 597 0.46 -9.00 -26.33
C PHE A 597 1.19 -10.34 -26.28
N TRP A 598 2.16 -10.44 -25.39
CA TRP A 598 2.88 -11.68 -25.13
C TRP A 598 2.29 -12.40 -23.93
N ASP A 599 2.17 -13.72 -24.04
CA ASP A 599 1.77 -14.63 -22.97
C ASP A 599 2.80 -15.75 -22.84
N PHE A 600 3.49 -15.79 -21.70
CA PHE A 600 4.45 -16.85 -21.36
C PHE A 600 3.76 -17.86 -20.46
N ARG A 601 3.56 -19.06 -21.02
CA ARG A 601 2.77 -20.12 -20.40
C ARG A 601 3.65 -21.30 -20.03
N LEU A 602 3.52 -21.78 -18.80
CA LEU A 602 4.14 -23.04 -18.39
C LEU A 602 3.27 -24.20 -18.86
N GLN A 603 3.83 -25.07 -19.70
CA GLN A 603 3.10 -26.16 -20.31
C GLN A 603 3.99 -27.38 -20.61
N ASN A 604 3.36 -28.52 -20.86
CA ASN A 604 4.05 -29.73 -21.25
C ASN A 604 4.58 -29.59 -22.69
N GLN A 605 5.80 -30.04 -22.94
CA GLN A 605 6.37 -30.10 -24.28
C GLN A 605 5.89 -31.38 -24.99
N TYR A 606 5.53 -31.28 -26.26
CA TYR A 606 5.14 -32.42 -27.09
C TYR A 606 6.23 -32.72 -28.12
N LEU A 607 6.30 -33.97 -28.57
CA LEU A 607 7.14 -34.34 -29.70
C LEU A 607 6.62 -33.68 -30.99
N PRO A 608 7.50 -33.31 -31.93
CA PRO A 608 7.09 -32.74 -33.22
C PRO A 608 6.05 -33.63 -33.90
N ASN A 609 5.00 -33.01 -34.45
CA ASN A 609 3.91 -33.68 -35.19
C ASN A 609 3.21 -34.81 -34.40
N SER A 610 3.18 -34.74 -33.07
CA SER A 610 2.59 -35.77 -32.23
C SER A 610 1.89 -35.19 -31.00
N ASN A 611 0.90 -35.93 -30.49
CA ASN A 611 0.27 -35.66 -29.19
C ASN A 611 0.99 -36.38 -28.03
N VAL A 612 2.16 -36.98 -28.30
CA VAL A 612 3.00 -37.63 -27.29
C VAL A 612 3.80 -36.59 -26.52
N LYS A 613 3.68 -36.61 -25.20
CA LYS A 613 4.44 -35.75 -24.27
C LYS A 613 5.93 -36.09 -24.35
N ALA A 614 6.76 -35.07 -24.40
CA ALA A 614 8.20 -35.21 -24.38
C ALA A 614 8.69 -35.68 -23.00
N LEU A 615 9.58 -36.66 -23.00
CA LEU A 615 10.22 -37.18 -21.79
C LEU A 615 11.54 -36.46 -21.52
N LEU A 616 12.03 -36.56 -20.29
CA LEU A 616 13.38 -36.12 -19.96
C LEU A 616 14.43 -36.93 -20.76
N PRO A 617 15.52 -36.30 -21.25
CA PRO A 617 16.57 -36.99 -22.01
C PRO A 617 17.16 -38.20 -21.27
N GLN A 618 17.34 -38.07 -19.94
CA GLN A 618 17.86 -39.14 -19.10
C GLN A 618 16.94 -40.37 -19.10
N MET A 619 15.62 -40.19 -19.19
CA MET A 619 14.65 -41.29 -19.24
C MET A 619 14.53 -41.94 -20.62
N ALA A 620 14.73 -41.17 -21.69
CA ALA A 620 14.83 -41.75 -23.03
C ALA A 620 15.97 -42.77 -23.11
N ASN A 621 17.12 -42.49 -22.48
CA ASN A 621 18.22 -43.45 -22.40
C ASN A 621 17.85 -44.73 -21.63
N TYR A 622 17.09 -44.62 -20.52
CA TYR A 622 16.62 -45.80 -19.80
C TYR A 622 15.60 -46.64 -20.58
N LEU A 623 14.91 -46.07 -21.57
CA LEU A 623 14.00 -46.83 -22.45
C LEU A 623 14.73 -47.41 -23.66
N VAL A 624 15.65 -46.66 -24.25
CA VAL A 624 16.36 -47.06 -25.48
C VAL A 624 17.46 -48.07 -25.19
N MET A 625 18.20 -47.90 -24.09
CA MET A 625 19.38 -48.74 -23.80
C MET A 625 19.02 -50.23 -23.56
N PRO A 626 17.96 -50.60 -22.81
CA PRO A 626 17.56 -52.00 -22.70
C PRO A 626 17.14 -52.57 -24.06
N ASN A 627 16.36 -51.83 -24.84
CA ASN A 627 15.88 -52.29 -26.16
C ASN A 627 17.04 -52.48 -27.16
N ALA A 628 18.02 -51.57 -27.16
CA ALA A 628 19.22 -51.70 -27.98
C ALA A 628 20.06 -52.92 -27.55
N LEU A 629 20.19 -53.15 -26.23
CA LEU A 629 20.90 -54.32 -25.71
C LEU A 629 20.18 -55.64 -26.05
N PHE A 630 18.84 -55.65 -25.98
CA PHE A 630 18.04 -56.79 -26.42
C PHE A 630 18.19 -57.06 -27.92
N ALA A 631 18.09 -56.03 -28.76
CA ALA A 631 18.24 -56.18 -30.20
C ALA A 631 19.63 -56.69 -30.59
N ALA A 632 20.69 -56.12 -30.00
CA ALA A 632 22.06 -56.59 -30.21
C ALA A 632 22.23 -58.06 -29.79
N GLY A 633 21.58 -58.48 -28.70
CA GLY A 633 21.56 -59.88 -28.27
C GLY A 633 20.90 -60.81 -29.30
N PHE A 634 19.77 -60.42 -29.88
CA PHE A 634 19.11 -61.19 -30.94
C PHE A 634 19.96 -61.29 -32.21
N THR A 635 20.54 -60.18 -32.67
CA THR A 635 21.40 -60.17 -33.86
C THR A 635 22.66 -61.02 -33.65
N ASP A 636 23.24 -61.04 -32.45
CA ASP A 636 24.36 -61.94 -32.14
C ASP A 636 23.93 -63.41 -32.19
N ILE A 637 22.76 -63.76 -31.65
CA ILE A 637 22.19 -65.13 -31.72
C ILE A 637 21.94 -65.55 -33.17
N GLU A 638 21.39 -64.66 -34.01
CA GLU A 638 21.17 -64.94 -35.43
C GLU A 638 22.49 -65.16 -36.17
N ASN A 639 23.49 -64.31 -35.95
CA ASN A 639 24.83 -64.49 -36.52
C ASN A 639 25.48 -65.81 -36.06
N GLN A 640 25.32 -66.17 -34.79
CA GLN A 640 25.80 -67.46 -34.26
C GLN A 640 25.09 -68.65 -34.91
N ASN A 641 23.77 -68.57 -35.11
CA ASN A 641 23.00 -69.62 -35.78
C ASN A 641 23.37 -69.77 -37.26
N ALA A 642 23.61 -68.65 -37.97
CA ALA A 642 24.12 -68.69 -39.34
C ALA A 642 25.51 -69.34 -39.42
N LEU A 643 26.41 -69.00 -38.49
CA LEU A 643 27.74 -69.60 -38.40
C LEU A 643 27.66 -71.12 -38.13
N LEU A 644 26.79 -71.55 -37.21
CA LEU A 644 26.53 -72.96 -36.94
C LEU A 644 25.97 -73.70 -38.15
N THR A 645 25.08 -73.06 -38.91
CA THR A 645 24.50 -73.64 -40.12
C THR A 645 25.54 -73.82 -41.23
N ASN A 646 26.50 -72.90 -41.35
CA ASN A 646 27.64 -73.03 -42.28
C ASN A 646 28.66 -74.11 -41.86
N ILE A 647 28.72 -74.46 -40.57
CA ILE A 647 29.61 -75.53 -40.05
C ILE A 647 28.97 -76.91 -40.19
N ARG A 648 27.64 -77.03 -40.11
CA ARG A 648 26.90 -78.31 -40.24
C ARG A 648 27.20 -79.12 -41.52
N PRO A 649 27.42 -78.52 -42.70
CA PRO A 649 27.78 -79.27 -43.92
C PRO A 649 29.29 -79.52 -44.08
N MET A 650 30.14 -79.22 -43.08
CA MET A 650 31.58 -79.51 -43.20
C MET A 650 31.82 -81.04 -43.25
N PRO A 651 32.57 -81.54 -44.24
CA PRO A 651 32.88 -82.96 -44.34
C PRO A 651 33.65 -83.46 -43.12
N TRP A 652 33.37 -84.70 -42.72
CA TRP A 652 33.95 -85.42 -41.57
C TRP A 652 35.49 -85.63 -41.63
N GLU A 653 36.17 -85.15 -42.66
CA GLU A 653 37.62 -85.28 -42.86
C GLU A 653 38.46 -84.12 -42.28
N MET A 654 38.07 -83.54 -41.14
CA MET A 654 38.93 -82.65 -40.35
C MET A 654 39.31 -83.28 -39.01
N LYS A 655 39.91 -84.47 -39.07
CA LYS A 655 40.45 -85.22 -37.94
C LYS A 655 41.89 -84.84 -37.63
N ASN A 656 42.14 -83.55 -37.38
CA ASN A 656 43.43 -83.06 -36.87
C ASN A 656 43.20 -82.23 -35.60
N ASP A 657 43.62 -82.80 -34.47
CA ASP A 657 43.29 -82.48 -33.08
C ASP A 657 43.61 -81.06 -32.59
N LYS A 658 44.17 -80.18 -33.43
CA LYS A 658 44.42 -78.78 -33.08
C LYS A 658 43.26 -77.84 -33.37
N LYS A 659 42.37 -78.14 -34.33
CA LYS A 659 41.21 -77.27 -34.63
C LYS A 659 40.00 -77.54 -33.74
N LEU A 660 39.79 -78.79 -33.32
CA LEU A 660 38.70 -79.17 -32.40
C LEU A 660 38.88 -78.56 -31.01
N PHE A 661 40.13 -78.46 -30.52
CA PHE A 661 40.44 -77.87 -29.22
C PHE A 661 40.16 -76.36 -29.18
N PHE A 662 40.46 -75.62 -30.26
CA PHE A 662 40.08 -74.21 -30.37
C PHE A 662 38.57 -74.02 -30.44
N LEU A 663 37.83 -74.90 -31.11
CA LEU A 663 36.36 -74.88 -31.14
C LEU A 663 35.74 -75.17 -29.76
N TYR A 664 36.28 -76.14 -29.03
CA TYR A 664 35.85 -76.45 -27.67
C TYR A 664 36.18 -75.31 -26.69
N LEU A 665 37.39 -74.74 -26.77
CA LEU A 665 37.79 -73.60 -25.95
C LEU A 665 36.95 -72.35 -26.26
N LEU A 666 36.61 -72.10 -27.54
CA LEU A 666 35.73 -71.01 -27.95
C LEU A 666 34.29 -71.22 -27.49
N MET A 667 33.79 -72.46 -27.49
CA MET A 667 32.47 -72.80 -26.96
C MET A 667 32.42 -72.66 -25.42
N GLU A 668 33.43 -73.13 -24.69
CA GLU A 668 33.45 -73.08 -23.22
C GLU A 668 33.67 -71.65 -22.69
N THR A 669 34.56 -70.87 -23.33
CA THR A 669 34.76 -69.44 -23.01
C THR A 669 33.53 -68.60 -23.35
N LYS A 670 32.83 -68.90 -24.45
CA LYS A 670 31.55 -68.24 -24.81
C LYS A 670 30.38 -68.69 -23.94
N ARG A 671 30.35 -69.94 -23.47
CA ARG A 671 29.34 -70.43 -22.52
C ARG A 671 29.50 -69.75 -21.17
N LEU A 672 30.75 -69.53 -20.71
CA LEU A 672 31.04 -68.66 -19.57
C LEU A 672 30.61 -67.22 -19.85
N TYR A 673 30.89 -66.64 -21.03
CA TYR A 673 30.49 -65.27 -21.36
C TYR A 673 28.97 -65.09 -21.39
N HIS A 674 28.23 -65.99 -22.03
CA HIS A 674 26.77 -66.01 -22.03
C HIS A 674 26.21 -66.24 -20.62
N LEU A 675 26.77 -67.13 -19.79
CA LEU A 675 26.33 -67.26 -18.39
C LEU A 675 26.60 -65.99 -17.59
N THR A 676 27.70 -65.30 -17.86
CA THR A 676 28.08 -64.08 -17.14
C THR A 676 27.22 -62.90 -17.57
N VAL A 677 26.94 -62.75 -18.86
CA VAL A 677 26.02 -61.73 -19.42
C VAL A 677 24.58 -62.03 -19.02
N LEU A 678 24.14 -63.30 -19.04
CA LEU A 678 22.82 -63.70 -18.57
C LEU A 678 22.69 -63.45 -17.07
N ARG A 679 23.70 -63.79 -16.25
CA ARG A 679 23.70 -63.46 -14.81
C ARG A 679 23.71 -61.95 -14.57
N LEU A 680 24.49 -61.16 -15.32
CA LEU A 680 24.45 -59.69 -15.22
C LEU A 680 23.10 -59.12 -15.63
N ASN A 681 22.50 -59.59 -16.73
CA ASN A 681 21.18 -59.16 -17.17
C ASN A 681 20.09 -59.59 -16.20
N THR A 682 20.19 -60.78 -15.61
CA THR A 682 19.25 -61.27 -14.59
C THR A 682 19.39 -60.46 -13.30
N VAL A 683 20.62 -60.13 -12.88
CA VAL A 683 20.88 -59.26 -11.73
C VAL A 683 20.39 -57.84 -12.00
N MET A 684 20.59 -57.30 -13.20
CA MET A 684 20.08 -55.99 -13.60
C MET A 684 18.55 -55.97 -13.73
N MET A 685 17.92 -57.05 -14.22
CA MET A 685 16.47 -57.24 -14.20
C MET A 685 15.95 -57.36 -12.77
N LEU A 686 16.63 -58.10 -11.88
CA LEU A 686 16.27 -58.23 -10.48
C LEU A 686 16.43 -56.89 -9.73
N ILE A 687 17.49 -56.13 -9.98
CA ILE A 687 17.68 -54.78 -9.41
C ILE A 687 16.59 -53.84 -9.93
N SER A 688 16.27 -53.89 -11.22
CA SER A 688 15.20 -53.09 -11.83
C SER A 688 13.82 -53.50 -11.29
N ALA A 689 13.55 -54.80 -11.14
CA ALA A 689 12.33 -55.34 -10.56
C ALA A 689 12.23 -55.04 -9.05
N MET A 690 13.34 -55.04 -8.31
CA MET A 690 13.37 -54.62 -6.90
C MET A 690 13.15 -53.12 -6.76
N LEU A 691 13.68 -52.30 -7.67
CA LEU A 691 13.40 -50.85 -7.74
C LEU A 691 11.93 -50.59 -8.10
N LEU A 692 11.37 -51.34 -9.05
CA LEU A 692 9.95 -51.29 -9.41
C LEU A 692 9.07 -51.76 -8.25
N TYR A 693 9.42 -52.86 -7.60
CA TYR A 693 8.72 -53.40 -6.43
C TYR A 693 8.78 -52.44 -5.25
N LYS A 694 9.92 -51.78 -5.03
CA LYS A 694 10.08 -50.73 -4.01
C LYS A 694 9.22 -49.50 -4.34
N GLN A 695 9.11 -49.10 -5.62
CA GLN A 695 8.19 -48.05 -6.05
C GLN A 695 6.72 -48.45 -5.89
N VAL A 696 6.37 -49.70 -6.21
CA VAL A 696 5.01 -50.27 -6.05
C VAL A 696 4.65 -50.42 -4.58
N LEU A 697 5.57 -50.82 -3.70
CA LEU A 697 5.37 -50.84 -2.25
C LEU A 697 5.25 -49.43 -1.68
N HIS A 698 6.01 -48.47 -2.17
CA HIS A 698 5.85 -47.06 -1.79
C HIS A 698 4.47 -46.55 -2.22
N TRP A 699 4.00 -46.95 -3.41
CA TRP A 699 2.67 -46.62 -3.94
C TRP A 699 1.53 -47.31 -3.16
N LEU A 700 1.68 -48.59 -2.80
CA LEU A 700 0.73 -49.36 -1.98
C LEU A 700 0.71 -48.88 -0.52
N HIS A 701 1.84 -48.54 0.07
CA HIS A 701 1.91 -47.94 1.41
C HIS A 701 1.26 -46.55 1.44
N TRP A 702 1.38 -45.80 0.35
CA TRP A 702 0.70 -44.52 0.17
C TRP A 702 -0.82 -44.68 -0.02
N LYS A 703 -1.26 -45.70 -0.78
CA LYS A 703 -2.69 -46.07 -0.91
C LYS A 703 -3.29 -46.67 0.38
N GLY A 704 -2.51 -47.42 1.15
CA GLY A 704 -2.95 -48.03 2.41
C GLY A 704 -3.20 -46.98 3.49
N LYS A 705 -2.39 -45.92 3.54
CA LYS A 705 -2.62 -44.77 4.43
C LYS A 705 -3.80 -43.88 4.04
N THR A 706 -4.19 -43.85 2.76
CA THR A 706 -5.40 -43.14 2.32
C THR A 706 -6.68 -43.95 2.50
N LEU A 707 -6.63 -45.28 2.43
CA LEU A 707 -7.79 -46.14 2.72
C LEU A 707 -8.15 -46.22 4.21
N LEU A 708 -7.16 -46.22 5.11
CA LEU A 708 -7.40 -46.19 6.57
C LEU A 708 -7.97 -44.85 7.09
N HIS A 709 -7.97 -43.79 6.28
CA HIS A 709 -8.60 -42.51 6.64
C HIS A 709 -10.03 -42.35 6.08
N ILE A 710 -10.49 -43.30 5.25
CA ILE A 710 -11.83 -43.28 4.62
C ILE A 710 -12.80 -44.26 5.29
N SER A 711 -12.31 -45.19 6.14
CA SER A 711 -13.15 -46.07 6.97
C SER A 711 -13.31 -45.57 8.42
N GLY A 712 -13.23 -44.26 8.62
CA GLY A 712 -13.38 -43.59 9.91
C GLY A 712 -14.11 -42.26 9.77
N PHE A 713 -15.22 -42.27 9.03
CA PHE A 713 -16.34 -41.32 9.12
C PHE A 713 -17.60 -41.98 8.57
#